data_AF-A0A814DHJ4-F1
#
_entry.id   AF-A0A814DHJ4-F1
#
_cell.length_a   1.000
_cell.length_b   1.000
_cell.length_c   1.000
_cell.angle_alpha   90.00
_cell.angle_beta   90.00
_cell.angle_gamma   90.00
#
_symmetry.space_group_name_H-M   'P 1'
#
loop_
_entity.id
_entity.type
_entity.pdbx_description
1 polymer ?
#
loop_
_entity_poly.entity_id
_entity_poly.type
_entity_poly.pdbx_seq_one_letter_code
_entity_poly.pdbx_strand_id
1 'polypeptide(L)'
;MCDLVLTLEAVCPQAPPLLRIGSNRSVTMSQKQAASLLACSFFCLFPNSSNRKQSQDADNYQNPNFDRLYANGPPQKMEKLKCILNYFRRVTEKMPNGVITFQRYMLPSKSYPSWRDSNINLGDLHLTTSKKIEEVQNTLQADFANKYIGGGVLGSGCVQEEIRFSICPEMLVSLLVCEVMEDNECIFLIGCEQYSSYRGYAHSFQFDGDYKDTTPKDNWGRKWCHLVAMDAIYFQNPSTQYNMKAIDRELIKAYTSFRPLGKGPNYEFGITTGNWGCGAFNGDKQLKAETDEKNNEKRTKTSDVSQEYDDNFEEDIDDAEKNVPDDEELSSRLSNYDEDSREGQFYEDKSSQNESSSQPIAENSEYDNVDEEDDGTYQGVPLSEITNVCQQPPTIIDMKDVCERTHTFLIKPFKYTSTDPDAEPQAFYENGTYVDEWDQNYVRLPCSQSYINKNGTQRWSIIQESLIKLQHLAETHMASMDDIKETIEECAGRSYELNCLERLLNEVYTVDERAHFMSAVLSNICTLAVNVDKICSRPPPLLRIGSNRTVTMSQKQAASLLSCAFFCLFPRRFNQKVGSEYENYQNPNFNTLFQGGRKGGTTWKLEKLKCVFHYFHRITEKMPNGVISFRRYQLPESCVPKWTESTESLCKIHITKNKTIEDMDGLLQVDFANKYIGGGVMNEGCVQEEIRFVICPEMLLSLLLCEVIQPNECIFLIGCERFSSYRGYSTSFQFKDNYIDETPKDSWGRKLCHVVAMDAIAFYNRSSQYTIKNMKRELIKAYTCFRVPAALTDPKAGIATGNWGCGAFNGNKQLKAIIQLIAASQAGRPLVYLTFRDQNLVLSFYKVYKYLLDEKATVKDLCTYLQQYTTLYNKITLFDYILETPVSSL
;
A
#
# COMPACT_ATOMS: atom_id res chain seq x y z
N MET A 1 -23.09 23.45 -26.05
CA MET A 1 -21.63 23.43 -26.31
C MET A 1 -20.99 24.75 -25.93
N CYS A 2 -21.41 25.88 -26.51
CA CYS A 2 -20.87 27.20 -26.18
C CYS A 2 -20.81 27.49 -24.68
N ASP A 3 -21.83 27.09 -23.91
CA ASP A 3 -21.90 27.28 -22.45
C ASP A 3 -20.78 26.56 -21.69
N LEU A 4 -20.26 25.45 -22.23
CA LEU A 4 -19.12 24.71 -21.66
C LEU A 4 -17.81 25.50 -21.83
N VAL A 5 -17.69 26.27 -22.92
CA VAL A 5 -16.56 27.20 -23.13
C VAL A 5 -16.73 28.47 -22.31
N LEU A 6 -17.93 29.08 -22.33
CA LEU A 6 -18.21 30.32 -21.60
C LEU A 6 -18.18 30.14 -20.07
N THR A 7 -18.33 28.91 -19.58
CA THR A 7 -18.12 28.58 -18.16
C THR A 7 -16.76 27.93 -17.86
N LEU A 8 -15.82 27.91 -18.82
CA LEU A 8 -14.51 27.26 -18.65
C LEU A 8 -13.75 27.76 -17.42
N GLU A 9 -13.75 29.06 -17.12
CA GLU A 9 -13.09 29.61 -15.93
C GLU A 9 -13.70 29.07 -14.62
N ALA A 10 -15.03 28.92 -14.57
CA ALA A 10 -15.73 28.39 -13.39
C ALA A 10 -15.65 26.85 -13.29
N VAL A 11 -15.36 26.15 -14.39
CA VAL A 11 -15.25 24.69 -14.48
C VAL A 11 -13.81 24.22 -14.30
N CYS A 12 -12.86 24.96 -14.86
CA CYS A 12 -11.42 24.79 -14.80
C CYS A 12 -10.76 26.05 -14.17
N PRO A 13 -11.00 26.36 -12.88
CA PRO A 13 -10.44 27.53 -12.20
C PRO A 13 -8.91 27.46 -11.99
N GLN A 14 -8.30 26.34 -12.38
CA GLN A 14 -6.86 26.13 -12.47
C GLN A 14 -6.59 25.38 -13.78
N ALA A 15 -5.48 25.69 -14.45
CA ALA A 15 -5.05 24.96 -15.62
C ALA A 15 -4.71 23.50 -15.26
N PRO A 16 -5.13 22.49 -16.05
CA PRO A 16 -4.73 21.11 -15.83
C PRO A 16 -3.20 20.95 -15.83
N PRO A 17 -2.61 20.25 -14.84
CA PRO A 17 -1.16 20.03 -14.80
C PRO A 17 -0.72 19.10 -15.94
N LEU A 18 0.37 19.49 -16.62
CA LEU A 18 0.96 18.74 -17.72
C LEU A 18 1.74 17.52 -17.21
N LEU A 19 1.46 16.35 -17.78
CA LEU A 19 2.12 15.07 -17.58
C LEU A 19 3.37 14.99 -18.44
N ARG A 20 4.39 15.73 -18.03
CA ARG A 20 5.68 15.83 -18.74
C ARG A 20 6.50 14.54 -18.73
N ILE A 21 7.40 14.41 -19.69
CA ILE A 21 8.40 13.32 -19.83
C ILE A 21 9.18 13.13 -18.52
N GLY A 22 9.53 11.89 -18.21
CA GLY A 22 10.30 11.47 -17.05
C GLY A 22 9.53 11.52 -15.73
N SER A 23 8.19 11.73 -15.76
CA SER A 23 7.39 11.97 -14.56
C SER A 23 6.32 10.90 -14.30
N ASN A 24 6.32 10.36 -13.09
CA ASN A 24 5.27 9.45 -12.59
C ASN A 24 4.17 10.30 -11.96
N ARG A 25 3.21 10.72 -12.78
CA ARG A 25 2.17 11.71 -12.42
C ARG A 25 0.84 11.37 -13.06
N SER A 26 -0.24 11.78 -12.39
CA SER A 26 -1.60 11.70 -12.92
C SER A 26 -2.32 13.04 -12.80
N VAL A 27 -3.28 13.25 -13.71
CA VAL A 27 -4.26 14.32 -13.65
C VAL A 27 -5.66 13.70 -13.72
N THR A 28 -6.45 13.94 -12.67
CA THR A 28 -7.85 13.53 -12.59
C THR A 28 -8.72 14.76 -12.75
N MET A 29 -9.72 14.69 -13.62
CA MET A 29 -10.66 15.80 -13.88
C MET A 29 -12.09 15.27 -14.07
N SER A 30 -13.08 16.08 -13.75
CA SER A 30 -14.49 15.74 -13.96
C SER A 30 -14.83 15.58 -15.44
N GLN A 31 -15.83 14.74 -15.75
CA GLN A 31 -16.36 14.61 -17.12
C GLN A 31 -16.87 15.97 -17.67
N LYS A 32 -17.29 16.90 -16.79
CA LYS A 32 -17.62 18.30 -17.16
C LYS A 32 -16.39 19.13 -17.56
N GLN A 33 -15.27 18.98 -16.87
CA GLN A 33 -14.00 19.62 -17.23
C GLN A 33 -13.48 19.09 -18.56
N ALA A 34 -13.53 17.77 -18.78
CA ALA A 34 -13.24 17.16 -20.06
C ALA A 34 -14.15 17.73 -21.17
N ALA A 35 -15.48 17.72 -20.98
CA ALA A 35 -16.42 18.27 -21.96
C ALA A 35 -16.20 19.77 -22.26
N SER A 36 -15.70 20.55 -21.30
CA SER A 36 -15.39 21.98 -21.49
C SER A 36 -14.08 22.18 -22.27
N LEU A 37 -13.03 21.43 -21.93
CA LEU A 37 -11.76 21.44 -22.69
C LEU A 37 -11.97 20.95 -24.13
N LEU A 38 -12.76 19.89 -24.32
CA LEU A 38 -13.09 19.37 -25.65
C LEU A 38 -14.00 20.31 -26.43
N ALA A 39 -14.88 21.07 -25.78
CA ALA A 39 -15.60 22.14 -26.46
C ALA A 39 -14.65 23.24 -26.97
N CYS A 40 -13.58 23.56 -26.22
CA CYS A 40 -12.53 24.45 -26.70
C CYS A 40 -11.75 23.87 -27.89
N SER A 41 -11.42 22.57 -27.88
CA SER A 41 -10.84 21.86 -29.02
C SER A 41 -11.74 21.86 -30.27
N PHE A 42 -13.05 21.66 -30.07
CA PHE A 42 -14.07 21.68 -31.13
C PHE A 42 -14.21 23.07 -31.77
N PHE A 43 -14.13 24.15 -30.97
CA PHE A 43 -14.09 25.51 -31.50
C PHE A 43 -12.67 25.99 -31.88
N CYS A 44 -11.68 25.09 -31.89
CA CYS A 44 -10.27 25.33 -32.24
C CYS A 44 -9.61 26.49 -31.45
N LEU A 45 -9.93 26.60 -30.15
CA LEU A 45 -9.57 27.75 -29.31
C LEU A 45 -8.18 27.65 -28.66
N PHE A 46 -7.51 26.49 -28.73
CA PHE A 46 -6.14 26.39 -28.23
C PHE A 46 -5.15 27.05 -29.23
N PRO A 47 -4.05 27.69 -28.80
CA PRO A 47 -3.18 28.41 -29.73
C PRO A 47 -2.36 27.47 -30.61
N ASN A 48 -2.72 27.37 -31.91
CA ASN A 48 -2.07 26.50 -32.91
C ASN A 48 -0.54 26.63 -32.91
N SER A 49 0.14 25.48 -32.98
CA SER A 49 1.61 25.36 -32.97
C SER A 49 2.30 26.11 -34.11
N SER A 50 1.63 26.24 -35.26
CA SER A 50 2.18 26.82 -36.50
C SER A 50 2.59 28.31 -36.41
N ASN A 51 2.19 29.04 -35.36
CA ASN A 51 2.66 30.41 -35.08
C ASN A 51 3.65 30.51 -33.89
N ARG A 52 3.99 29.41 -33.20
CA ARG A 52 4.83 29.45 -31.98
C ARG A 52 6.35 29.42 -32.26
N LYS A 53 6.86 30.35 -33.06
CA LYS A 53 8.31 30.50 -33.31
C LYS A 53 9.10 31.07 -32.10
N GLN A 54 9.00 30.48 -30.90
CA GLN A 54 9.87 30.81 -29.75
C GLN A 54 9.87 29.87 -28.52
N SER A 55 9.17 28.73 -28.50
CA SER A 55 9.08 27.87 -27.29
C SER A 55 9.38 26.39 -27.54
N GLN A 56 10.42 25.84 -26.89
CA GLN A 56 10.80 24.41 -26.98
C GLN A 56 9.70 23.45 -26.44
N ASP A 57 8.81 23.93 -25.56
CA ASP A 57 7.67 23.16 -25.06
C ASP A 57 6.63 22.78 -26.15
N ALA A 58 6.70 23.36 -27.36
CA ALA A 58 5.68 23.17 -28.39
C ALA A 58 5.81 21.86 -29.19
N ASP A 59 7.02 21.30 -29.28
CA ASP A 59 7.32 20.16 -30.16
C ASP A 59 7.03 18.78 -29.50
N ASN A 60 6.53 18.80 -28.26
CA ASN A 60 6.29 17.63 -27.43
C ASN A 60 4.81 17.21 -27.33
N TYR A 61 3.85 17.94 -27.92
CA TYR A 61 2.41 17.71 -27.77
C TYR A 61 1.69 17.62 -29.12
N GLN A 62 0.61 16.84 -29.19
CA GLN A 62 -0.32 16.85 -30.33
C GLN A 62 -1.00 18.21 -30.53
N ASN A 63 -1.54 18.45 -31.73
CA ASN A 63 -2.52 19.52 -31.92
C ASN A 63 -3.88 19.07 -31.33
N PRO A 64 -4.40 19.72 -30.26
CA PRO A 64 -5.67 19.32 -29.66
C PRO A 64 -6.90 19.86 -30.42
N ASN A 65 -6.72 20.75 -31.41
CA ASN A 65 -7.81 21.41 -32.12
C ASN A 65 -8.37 20.55 -33.26
N PHE A 66 -9.69 20.61 -33.46
CA PHE A 66 -10.38 19.75 -34.42
C PHE A 66 -10.30 20.29 -35.87
N ASP A 67 -9.43 21.27 -36.17
CA ASP A 67 -9.28 21.88 -37.50
C ASP A 67 -8.87 20.86 -38.56
N ARG A 68 -7.94 19.94 -38.22
CA ARG A 68 -7.60 18.79 -39.07
C ARG A 68 -8.81 17.89 -39.35
N LEU A 69 -9.78 17.78 -38.44
CA LEU A 69 -10.89 16.82 -38.56
C LEU A 69 -11.96 17.36 -39.51
N TYR A 70 -12.21 18.67 -39.43
CA TYR A 70 -13.14 19.39 -40.32
C TYR A 70 -12.62 19.55 -41.75
N ALA A 71 -11.30 19.51 -41.96
CA ALA A 71 -10.72 19.55 -43.30
C ALA A 71 -11.17 18.37 -44.17
N ASN A 72 -11.30 18.61 -45.48
CA ASN A 72 -11.60 17.56 -46.46
C ASN A 72 -10.65 16.36 -46.33
N GLY A 73 -11.18 15.14 -46.52
CA GLY A 73 -10.41 13.91 -46.37
C GLY A 73 -11.26 12.66 -46.58
N PRO A 74 -10.73 11.48 -46.26
CA PRO A 74 -11.38 10.19 -46.53
C PRO A 74 -12.63 9.98 -45.64
N PRO A 75 -13.63 9.19 -46.11
CA PRO A 75 -15.00 9.21 -45.60
C PRO A 75 -15.12 8.88 -44.10
N GLN A 76 -14.24 8.02 -43.58
CA GLN A 76 -14.24 7.63 -42.17
C GLN A 76 -14.02 8.80 -41.20
N LYS A 77 -13.45 9.94 -41.65
CA LYS A 77 -13.41 11.18 -40.85
C LYS A 77 -14.81 11.70 -40.49
N MET A 78 -15.77 11.55 -41.39
CA MET A 78 -17.18 11.91 -41.12
C MET A 78 -17.79 10.99 -40.05
N GLU A 79 -17.37 9.72 -40.03
CA GLU A 79 -17.82 8.74 -39.04
C GLU A 79 -17.19 9.03 -37.66
N LYS A 80 -15.90 9.42 -37.61
CA LYS A 80 -15.25 9.92 -36.38
C LYS A 80 -15.99 11.15 -35.82
N LEU A 81 -16.31 12.10 -36.71
CA LEU A 81 -17.05 13.31 -36.34
C LEU A 81 -18.47 13.00 -35.83
N LYS A 82 -19.19 12.02 -36.40
CA LYS A 82 -20.50 11.57 -35.87
C LYS A 82 -20.38 11.06 -34.43
N CYS A 83 -19.36 10.27 -34.11
CA CYS A 83 -19.15 9.78 -32.74
C CYS A 83 -18.91 10.95 -31.75
N ILE A 84 -18.08 11.91 -32.14
CA ILE A 84 -17.77 13.12 -31.37
C ILE A 84 -19.01 14.01 -31.18
N LEU A 85 -19.83 14.18 -32.22
CA LEU A 85 -21.10 14.91 -32.13
C LEU A 85 -22.11 14.18 -31.22
N ASN A 86 -22.13 12.85 -31.21
CA ASN A 86 -22.98 12.08 -30.31
C ASN A 86 -22.55 12.19 -28.84
N TYR A 87 -21.24 12.27 -28.56
CA TYR A 87 -20.72 12.64 -27.23
C TYR A 87 -21.23 14.02 -26.81
N PHE A 88 -21.03 15.06 -27.64
CA PHE A 88 -21.46 16.41 -27.31
C PHE A 88 -22.98 16.51 -27.13
N ARG A 89 -23.77 15.78 -27.93
CA ARG A 89 -25.20 15.61 -27.73
C ARG A 89 -25.49 15.05 -26.33
N ARG A 90 -24.96 13.87 -25.99
CA ARG A 90 -25.19 13.24 -24.68
C ARG A 90 -24.79 14.12 -23.49
N VAL A 91 -23.60 14.73 -23.50
CA VAL A 91 -23.15 15.55 -22.35
C VAL A 91 -23.87 16.90 -22.24
N THR A 92 -24.47 17.42 -23.31
CA THR A 92 -25.28 18.65 -23.27
C THR A 92 -26.75 18.40 -22.96
N GLU A 93 -27.31 17.25 -23.36
CA GLU A 93 -28.62 16.78 -22.89
C GLU A 93 -28.61 16.44 -21.39
N LYS A 94 -27.58 15.70 -20.96
CA LYS A 94 -27.39 15.28 -19.56
C LYS A 94 -25.91 15.05 -19.27
N MET A 95 -25.27 16.07 -18.69
CA MET A 95 -23.88 16.00 -18.22
C MET A 95 -23.67 14.77 -17.31
N PRO A 96 -22.75 13.85 -17.65
CA PRO A 96 -22.46 12.69 -16.81
C PRO A 96 -21.74 13.12 -15.53
N ASN A 97 -22.11 12.50 -14.41
CA ASN A 97 -21.48 12.71 -13.12
C ASN A 97 -20.39 11.64 -12.92
N GLY A 98 -19.13 12.10 -12.86
CA GLY A 98 -17.95 11.27 -12.72
C GLY A 98 -16.68 12.06 -13.00
N VAL A 99 -15.55 11.36 -12.93
CA VAL A 99 -14.22 11.86 -13.31
C VAL A 99 -13.58 10.92 -14.33
N ILE A 100 -12.48 11.36 -14.91
CA ILE A 100 -11.53 10.57 -15.72
C ILE A 100 -10.11 10.88 -15.22
N THR A 101 -9.18 9.93 -15.37
CA THR A 101 -7.77 10.08 -14.96
C THR A 101 -6.85 9.74 -16.13
N PHE A 102 -5.93 10.64 -16.42
CA PHE A 102 -4.76 10.41 -17.26
C PHE A 102 -3.55 10.19 -16.34
N GLN A 103 -2.69 9.21 -16.62
CA GLN A 103 -1.50 8.94 -15.80
C GLN A 103 -0.30 8.54 -16.64
N ARG A 104 0.76 9.36 -16.67
CA ARG A 104 2.06 8.92 -17.17
C ARG A 104 2.73 8.05 -16.12
N TYR A 105 3.31 6.94 -16.58
CA TYR A 105 4.27 6.17 -15.82
C TYR A 105 5.55 5.99 -16.63
N MET A 106 6.67 6.25 -15.97
CA MET A 106 8.03 5.98 -16.41
C MET A 106 8.62 4.87 -15.53
N LEU A 107 9.09 3.81 -16.18
CA LEU A 107 9.83 2.73 -15.56
C LEU A 107 11.30 3.16 -15.38
N PRO A 108 11.80 3.35 -14.15
CA PRO A 108 13.20 3.73 -13.96
C PRO A 108 14.13 2.65 -14.51
N SER A 109 15.25 3.01 -15.14
CA SER A 109 16.20 2.06 -15.76
C SER A 109 16.70 0.96 -14.82
N LYS A 110 16.89 1.27 -13.53
CA LYS A 110 17.20 0.31 -12.45
C LYS A 110 16.09 -0.72 -12.15
N SER A 111 14.93 -0.60 -12.81
CA SER A 111 13.76 -1.46 -12.68
C SER A 111 13.46 -2.23 -13.98
N TYR A 112 14.33 -2.12 -15.01
CA TYR A 112 14.30 -3.00 -16.16
C TYR A 112 14.64 -4.43 -15.70
N PRO A 113 13.87 -5.46 -16.10
CA PRO A 113 14.17 -6.83 -15.73
C PRO A 113 15.31 -7.38 -16.59
N SER A 114 16.14 -8.27 -16.02
CA SER A 114 17.09 -9.03 -16.85
C SER A 114 16.32 -10.13 -17.59
N TRP A 115 16.01 -9.88 -18.86
CA TRP A 115 15.27 -10.84 -19.71
C TRP A 115 15.96 -12.19 -19.81
N ARG A 116 17.30 -12.19 -19.88
CA ARG A 116 18.14 -13.38 -20.02
C ARG A 116 18.17 -14.26 -18.77
N ASP A 117 18.03 -13.65 -17.58
CA ASP A 117 18.10 -14.34 -16.29
C ASP A 117 16.71 -14.60 -15.69
N SER A 118 15.64 -14.28 -16.43
CA SER A 118 14.26 -14.46 -16.01
C SER A 118 13.87 -15.93 -15.98
N ASN A 119 13.47 -16.41 -14.80
CA ASN A 119 12.91 -17.75 -14.58
C ASN A 119 11.40 -17.70 -14.29
N ILE A 120 10.71 -16.66 -14.77
CA ILE A 120 9.26 -16.52 -14.66
C ILE A 120 8.60 -17.43 -15.70
N ASN A 121 7.79 -18.38 -15.22
CA ASN A 121 6.95 -19.20 -16.10
C ASN A 121 6.00 -18.31 -16.91
N LEU A 122 5.77 -18.65 -18.18
CA LEU A 122 4.74 -18.02 -19.00
C LEU A 122 3.36 -18.17 -18.32
N GLY A 123 2.59 -17.09 -18.29
CA GLY A 123 1.24 -17.07 -17.71
C GLY A 123 0.18 -17.68 -18.63
N ASP A 124 -1.04 -17.80 -18.12
CA ASP A 124 -2.18 -18.32 -18.87
C ASP A 124 -2.50 -17.45 -20.10
N LEU A 125 -2.54 -18.06 -21.28
CA LEU A 125 -2.77 -17.38 -22.55
C LEU A 125 -4.12 -17.79 -23.14
N HIS A 126 -5.01 -16.82 -23.36
CA HIS A 126 -6.27 -17.00 -24.08
C HIS A 126 -6.19 -16.35 -25.47
N LEU A 127 -6.14 -17.17 -26.52
CA LEU A 127 -6.21 -16.70 -27.91
C LEU A 127 -7.65 -16.81 -28.43
N THR A 128 -8.16 -15.74 -29.03
CA THR A 128 -9.47 -15.71 -29.66
C THR A 128 -9.52 -14.71 -30.82
N THR A 129 -10.36 -15.01 -31.82
CA THR A 129 -10.71 -14.12 -32.93
C THR A 129 -12.17 -13.63 -32.86
N SER A 130 -12.94 -14.05 -31.85
CA SER A 130 -14.39 -13.82 -31.77
C SER A 130 -14.81 -12.52 -31.09
N LYS A 131 -13.85 -11.75 -30.57
CA LYS A 131 -14.05 -10.44 -29.94
C LYS A 131 -13.00 -9.46 -30.44
N LYS A 132 -13.39 -8.19 -30.58
CA LYS A 132 -12.42 -7.10 -30.60
C LYS A 132 -11.90 -6.87 -29.18
N ILE A 133 -10.78 -6.15 -29.05
CA ILE A 133 -10.12 -5.93 -27.76
C ILE A 133 -11.10 -5.23 -26.79
N GLU A 134 -11.80 -4.18 -27.23
CA GLU A 134 -12.82 -3.43 -26.46
C GLU A 134 -14.05 -4.23 -26.03
N GLU A 135 -14.31 -5.40 -26.62
CA GLU A 135 -15.44 -6.25 -26.24
C GLU A 135 -15.06 -7.22 -25.09
N VAL A 136 -13.83 -7.10 -24.57
CA VAL A 136 -13.31 -7.83 -23.40
C VAL A 136 -13.38 -6.94 -22.15
N GLN A 137 -13.85 -7.55 -21.06
CA GLN A 137 -14.26 -6.89 -19.83
C GLN A 137 -13.37 -7.33 -18.66
N ASN A 138 -13.24 -6.52 -17.61
CA ASN A 138 -12.39 -6.78 -16.44
C ASN A 138 -10.93 -7.12 -16.78
N THR A 139 -10.34 -6.39 -17.72
CA THR A 139 -8.94 -6.53 -18.15
C THR A 139 -8.20 -5.20 -18.13
N LEU A 140 -6.87 -5.25 -18.08
CA LEU A 140 -6.00 -4.14 -18.44
C LEU A 140 -5.89 -4.14 -19.96
N GLN A 141 -6.07 -2.98 -20.53
CA GLN A 141 -6.47 -2.86 -21.91
C GLN A 141 -5.35 -2.24 -22.73
N ALA A 142 -4.70 -3.07 -23.58
CA ALA A 142 -3.59 -2.65 -24.41
C ALA A 142 -4.08 -1.79 -25.58
N ASP A 143 -4.19 -0.51 -25.27
CA ASP A 143 -4.25 0.55 -26.24
C ASP A 143 -2.84 0.60 -26.84
N PHE A 144 -2.65 -0.05 -27.99
CA PHE A 144 -1.46 0.24 -28.80
C PHE A 144 -1.44 1.76 -29.00
N ALA A 145 -0.31 2.42 -29.18
CA ALA A 145 -0.32 3.87 -29.39
C ALA A 145 0.69 4.25 -30.45
N ASN A 146 0.66 5.49 -30.90
CA ASN A 146 1.89 6.15 -31.27
C ASN A 146 2.35 7.06 -30.10
N LYS A 147 3.58 7.59 -30.18
CA LYS A 147 4.29 8.18 -29.03
C LYS A 147 3.65 9.49 -28.52
N TYR A 148 3.09 10.33 -29.39
CA TYR A 148 2.27 11.51 -29.08
C TYR A 148 0.77 11.14 -28.98
N ILE A 149 0.43 10.29 -28.00
CA ILE A 149 -0.88 9.70 -27.68
C ILE A 149 -2.14 10.26 -28.40
N GLY A 150 -2.91 9.35 -28.99
CA GLY A 150 -4.19 9.65 -29.64
C GLY A 150 -4.08 10.09 -31.10
N GLY A 151 -2.85 10.28 -31.58
CA GLY A 151 -2.45 10.49 -32.97
C GLY A 151 -3.53 10.94 -33.95
N GLY A 152 -3.98 10.02 -34.81
CA GLY A 152 -4.64 10.39 -36.06
C GLY A 152 -6.10 10.77 -35.89
N VAL A 153 -6.60 10.80 -34.65
CA VAL A 153 -8.02 10.91 -34.37
C VAL A 153 -8.63 12.18 -34.94
N LEU A 154 -7.85 13.27 -34.93
CA LEU A 154 -8.22 14.53 -35.53
C LEU A 154 -7.83 14.64 -37.01
N GLY A 155 -7.03 13.74 -37.58
CA GLY A 155 -6.67 13.72 -39.00
C GLY A 155 -7.31 12.60 -39.81
N SER A 156 -6.51 11.93 -40.63
CA SER A 156 -6.97 10.94 -41.62
C SER A 156 -6.87 9.49 -41.17
N GLY A 157 -6.06 9.22 -40.13
CA GLY A 157 -5.95 7.91 -39.52
C GLY A 157 -7.32 7.30 -39.19
N CYS A 158 -7.45 5.97 -39.30
CA CYS A 158 -8.61 5.25 -38.80
C CYS A 158 -8.39 3.76 -38.51
N VAL A 159 -7.14 3.32 -38.37
CA VAL A 159 -6.85 1.90 -38.13
C VAL A 159 -6.92 1.66 -36.64
N GLN A 160 -5.77 1.72 -36.01
CA GLN A 160 -5.61 1.39 -34.65
C GLN A 160 -5.55 2.65 -33.79
N GLU A 161 -5.63 3.94 -34.19
CA GLU A 161 -5.79 5.10 -33.23
C GLU A 161 -7.23 5.58 -33.04
N GLU A 162 -8.00 5.66 -34.11
CA GLU A 162 -8.91 6.78 -34.15
C GLU A 162 -10.32 6.39 -33.77
N ILE A 163 -10.64 5.12 -33.97
CA ILE A 163 -11.95 4.56 -33.62
C ILE A 163 -12.23 4.74 -32.12
N ARG A 164 -11.28 4.48 -31.21
CA ARG A 164 -11.51 4.57 -29.75
C ARG A 164 -11.67 5.98 -29.26
N PHE A 165 -10.71 6.85 -29.56
CA PHE A 165 -10.80 8.24 -29.16
C PHE A 165 -12.00 8.93 -29.86
N SER A 166 -12.53 8.37 -30.96
CA SER A 166 -13.83 8.77 -31.52
C SER A 166 -15.03 8.20 -30.75
N ILE A 167 -15.07 6.89 -30.44
CA ILE A 167 -16.20 6.31 -29.69
C ILE A 167 -16.23 6.72 -28.21
N CYS A 168 -15.10 7.21 -27.68
CA CYS A 168 -14.89 7.68 -26.30
C CYS A 168 -14.14 9.04 -26.27
N PRO A 169 -14.77 10.14 -26.72
CA PRO A 169 -14.09 11.43 -26.91
C PRO A 169 -13.42 12.03 -25.67
N GLU A 170 -13.78 11.59 -24.47
CA GLU A 170 -13.12 12.00 -23.23
C GLU A 170 -11.60 11.76 -23.27
N MET A 171 -11.13 10.75 -24.00
CA MET A 171 -9.70 10.44 -24.18
C MET A 171 -8.93 11.51 -24.96
N LEU A 172 -9.61 12.32 -25.78
CA LEU A 172 -9.01 13.40 -26.57
C LEU A 172 -8.36 14.51 -25.70
N VAL A 173 -8.66 14.54 -24.39
CA VAL A 173 -7.99 15.47 -23.46
C VAL A 173 -6.53 15.05 -23.20
N SER A 174 -6.13 13.81 -23.48
CA SER A 174 -4.72 13.39 -23.40
C SER A 174 -3.81 14.25 -24.29
N LEU A 175 -4.26 14.61 -25.51
CA LEU A 175 -3.55 15.50 -26.44
C LEU A 175 -3.24 16.88 -25.83
N LEU A 176 -4.00 17.33 -24.82
CA LEU A 176 -3.80 18.59 -24.10
C LEU A 176 -2.85 18.49 -22.90
N VAL A 177 -2.75 17.32 -22.27
CA VAL A 177 -2.10 17.16 -20.96
C VAL A 177 -0.89 16.23 -20.97
N CYS A 178 -0.67 15.45 -22.04
CA CYS A 178 0.45 14.52 -22.16
C CYS A 178 1.47 14.99 -23.19
N GLU A 179 2.74 15.04 -22.80
CA GLU A 179 3.86 15.05 -23.76
C GLU A 179 3.97 13.71 -24.50
N VAL A 180 4.81 13.65 -25.53
CA VAL A 180 5.30 12.42 -26.16
C VAL A 180 5.83 11.40 -25.12
N MET A 181 5.70 10.11 -25.41
CA MET A 181 6.19 9.01 -24.57
C MET A 181 7.62 8.62 -24.96
N GLU A 182 8.52 8.52 -23.98
CA GLU A 182 9.84 7.92 -24.16
C GLU A 182 9.80 6.38 -24.12
N ASP A 183 10.87 5.70 -24.53
CA ASP A 183 10.96 4.24 -24.67
C ASP A 183 10.57 3.44 -23.40
N ASN A 184 10.78 4.03 -22.22
CA ASN A 184 10.47 3.44 -20.92
C ASN A 184 9.22 4.05 -20.25
N GLU A 185 8.33 4.62 -21.05
CA GLU A 185 7.10 5.28 -20.58
C GLU A 185 5.84 4.73 -21.23
N CYS A 186 4.71 4.93 -20.55
CA CYS A 186 3.36 4.67 -21.04
C CYS A 186 2.37 5.64 -20.39
N ILE A 187 1.15 5.74 -20.95
CA ILE A 187 0.10 6.61 -20.43
C ILE A 187 -1.17 5.78 -20.19
N PHE A 188 -1.66 5.75 -18.96
CA PHE A 188 -2.91 5.09 -18.62
C PHE A 188 -4.09 6.05 -18.76
N LEU A 189 -5.18 5.54 -19.35
CA LEU A 189 -6.45 6.24 -19.53
C LEU A 189 -7.50 5.49 -18.69
N ILE A 190 -7.94 6.10 -17.60
CA ILE A 190 -8.78 5.43 -16.60
C ILE A 190 -10.10 6.18 -16.49
N GLY A 191 -11.21 5.50 -16.73
CA GLY A 191 -12.55 6.02 -16.44
C GLY A 191 -13.36 6.61 -17.58
N CYS A 192 -12.78 6.77 -18.77
CA CYS A 192 -13.44 7.35 -19.94
C CYS A 192 -14.63 6.50 -20.40
N GLU A 193 -15.78 7.12 -20.61
CA GLU A 193 -17.02 6.45 -21.02
C GLU A 193 -17.11 6.27 -22.55
N GLN A 194 -17.76 5.20 -22.99
CA GLN A 194 -18.12 4.97 -24.39
C GLN A 194 -19.49 5.59 -24.74
N TYR A 195 -19.50 6.38 -25.81
CA TYR A 195 -20.69 7.11 -26.25
C TYR A 195 -21.28 6.58 -27.54
N SER A 196 -20.50 5.85 -28.35
CA SER A 196 -20.90 5.47 -29.71
C SER A 196 -20.73 3.98 -30.00
N SER A 197 -21.72 3.41 -30.67
CA SER A 197 -21.71 2.08 -31.27
C SER A 197 -21.07 2.17 -32.66
N TYR A 198 -20.43 1.11 -33.14
CA TYR A 198 -19.70 1.17 -34.41
C TYR A 198 -19.48 -0.19 -35.08
N ARG A 199 -19.24 -0.16 -36.41
CA ARG A 199 -18.83 -1.31 -37.22
C ARG A 199 -17.67 -0.98 -38.17
N GLY A 200 -17.07 -2.02 -38.74
CA GLY A 200 -15.94 -1.89 -39.67
C GLY A 200 -14.60 -1.61 -38.97
N TYR A 201 -13.60 -1.22 -39.75
CA TYR A 201 -12.23 -0.89 -39.33
C TYR A 201 -11.49 -0.16 -40.47
N ALA A 202 -10.50 0.69 -40.17
CA ALA A 202 -9.79 1.46 -41.20
C ALA A 202 -10.76 2.27 -42.09
N HIS A 203 -10.56 2.24 -43.41
CA HIS A 203 -11.45 2.85 -44.42
C HIS A 203 -12.91 2.39 -44.37
N SER A 204 -13.23 1.30 -43.66
CA SER A 204 -14.60 0.76 -43.51
C SER A 204 -15.29 1.12 -42.20
N PHE A 205 -14.62 1.87 -41.31
CA PHE A 205 -15.19 2.34 -40.05
C PHE A 205 -16.48 3.16 -40.27
N GLN A 206 -17.53 2.86 -39.51
CA GLN A 206 -18.82 3.55 -39.55
C GLN A 206 -19.41 3.70 -38.13
N PHE A 207 -19.99 4.87 -37.87
CA PHE A 207 -20.81 5.11 -36.68
C PHE A 207 -22.13 4.35 -36.81
N ASP A 208 -22.50 3.60 -35.76
CA ASP A 208 -23.67 2.70 -35.74
C ASP A 208 -24.66 3.03 -34.61
N GLY A 209 -24.71 4.31 -34.21
CA GLY A 209 -25.66 4.83 -33.24
C GLY A 209 -25.09 5.07 -31.84
N ASP A 210 -25.99 5.40 -30.91
CA ASP A 210 -25.65 5.63 -29.50
C ASP A 210 -25.13 4.35 -28.83
N TYR A 211 -24.19 4.46 -27.89
CA TYR A 211 -23.83 3.37 -27.00
C TYR A 211 -24.22 3.71 -25.57
N LYS A 212 -25.09 2.88 -24.99
CA LYS A 212 -25.41 2.94 -23.57
C LYS A 212 -24.35 2.17 -22.79
N ASP A 213 -23.33 2.89 -22.36
CA ASP A 213 -22.29 2.36 -21.48
C ASP A 213 -22.88 2.05 -20.09
N THR A 214 -23.24 0.79 -19.87
CA THR A 214 -23.73 0.26 -18.60
C THR A 214 -22.62 -0.10 -17.60
N THR A 215 -21.35 0.19 -17.90
CA THR A 215 -20.20 -0.14 -17.04
C THR A 215 -20.36 0.42 -15.63
N PRO A 216 -20.15 -0.41 -14.60
CA PRO A 216 -20.05 0.06 -13.23
C PRO A 216 -19.04 1.18 -13.09
N LYS A 217 -19.26 2.02 -12.10
CA LYS A 217 -18.34 3.08 -11.74
C LYS A 217 -17.55 2.67 -10.52
N ASP A 218 -16.26 2.95 -10.54
CA ASP A 218 -15.39 2.77 -9.37
C ASP A 218 -15.79 3.73 -8.23
N ASN A 219 -15.10 3.63 -7.10
CA ASN A 219 -15.36 4.50 -5.95
C ASN A 219 -15.07 6.00 -6.19
N TRP A 220 -14.44 6.39 -7.30
CA TRP A 220 -14.26 7.78 -7.75
C TRP A 220 -15.38 8.26 -8.69
N GLY A 221 -16.24 7.36 -9.18
CA GLY A 221 -17.21 7.66 -10.24
C GLY A 221 -16.64 7.55 -11.66
N ARG A 222 -15.42 7.02 -11.83
CA ARG A 222 -14.81 6.67 -13.13
C ARG A 222 -15.46 5.40 -13.66
N LYS A 223 -15.61 5.21 -14.98
CA LYS A 223 -15.94 3.87 -15.50
C LYS A 223 -14.87 2.85 -15.09
N TRP A 224 -15.27 1.62 -14.77
CA TRP A 224 -14.32 0.51 -14.65
C TRP A 224 -13.81 0.09 -16.03
N CYS A 225 -12.87 0.88 -16.52
CA CYS A 225 -12.15 0.73 -17.77
C CYS A 225 -10.77 1.36 -17.58
N HIS A 226 -9.73 0.55 -17.83
CA HIS A 226 -8.34 0.88 -17.59
C HIS A 226 -7.55 0.57 -18.88
N LEU A 227 -7.26 1.58 -19.70
CA LEU A 227 -6.38 1.44 -20.85
C LEU A 227 -4.95 1.82 -20.48
N VAL A 228 -3.99 1.27 -21.22
CA VAL A 228 -2.61 1.72 -21.26
C VAL A 228 -2.17 1.95 -22.70
N ALA A 229 -1.91 3.21 -23.05
CA ALA A 229 -1.35 3.64 -24.32
C ALA A 229 0.14 3.28 -24.39
N MET A 230 0.53 2.53 -25.43
CA MET A 230 1.90 2.03 -25.58
C MET A 230 2.36 1.96 -27.05
N ASP A 231 3.35 2.80 -27.39
CA ASP A 231 3.87 2.94 -28.75
C ASP A 231 4.91 1.89 -29.13
N ALA A 232 4.83 1.39 -30.37
CA ALA A 232 5.81 0.45 -30.93
C ALA A 232 6.91 1.19 -31.72
N ILE A 233 8.06 0.55 -31.95
CA ILE A 233 9.01 1.03 -32.96
C ILE A 233 8.38 0.88 -34.36
N TYR A 234 8.49 1.92 -35.19
CA TYR A 234 8.20 1.85 -36.63
C TYR A 234 9.41 1.29 -37.38
N PHE A 235 9.23 0.20 -38.13
CA PHE A 235 10.33 -0.47 -38.85
C PHE A 235 10.26 -0.23 -40.36
N GLN A 236 11.15 0.61 -40.91
CA GLN A 236 11.27 0.75 -42.38
C GLN A 236 11.62 -0.58 -43.07
N ASN A 237 12.50 -1.36 -42.46
CA ASN A 237 12.82 -2.74 -42.87
C ASN A 237 12.46 -3.71 -41.74
N PRO A 238 11.48 -4.62 -41.93
CA PRO A 238 11.05 -5.56 -40.91
C PRO A 238 12.16 -6.41 -40.30
N SER A 239 13.23 -6.76 -41.03
CA SER A 239 14.30 -7.61 -40.47
C SER A 239 15.04 -6.96 -39.29
N THR A 240 15.05 -5.62 -39.22
CA THR A 240 15.78 -4.86 -38.19
C THR A 240 15.22 -5.03 -36.78
N GLN A 241 13.95 -5.43 -36.64
CA GLN A 241 13.31 -5.65 -35.33
C GLN A 241 13.89 -6.83 -34.54
N TYR A 242 14.57 -7.75 -35.22
CA TYR A 242 15.26 -8.89 -34.59
C TYR A 242 16.60 -8.51 -33.94
N ASN A 243 17.02 -7.25 -34.02
CA ASN A 243 18.14 -6.71 -33.25
C ASN A 243 17.79 -6.66 -31.76
N MET A 244 18.66 -7.18 -30.89
CA MET A 244 18.44 -7.15 -29.44
C MET A 244 18.13 -5.76 -28.88
N LYS A 245 18.66 -4.66 -29.44
CA LYS A 245 18.27 -3.31 -29.00
C LYS A 245 16.79 -3.00 -29.24
N ALA A 246 16.24 -3.43 -30.38
CA ALA A 246 14.82 -3.26 -30.69
C ALA A 246 13.95 -4.20 -29.85
N ILE A 247 14.38 -5.46 -29.68
CA ILE A 247 13.72 -6.42 -28.79
C ILE A 247 13.69 -5.90 -27.34
N ASP A 248 14.83 -5.48 -26.79
CA ASP A 248 14.93 -4.96 -25.42
C ASP A 248 14.05 -3.72 -25.22
N ARG A 249 14.03 -2.79 -26.20
CA ARG A 249 13.15 -1.61 -26.19
C ARG A 249 11.67 -2.02 -26.17
N GLU A 250 11.25 -2.86 -27.10
CA GLU A 250 9.84 -3.28 -27.22
C GLU A 250 9.41 -4.11 -25.99
N LEU A 251 10.31 -4.90 -25.41
CA LEU A 251 10.10 -5.60 -24.14
C LEU A 251 10.02 -4.63 -22.95
N ILE A 252 10.89 -3.61 -22.88
CA ILE A 252 10.84 -2.56 -21.85
C ILE A 252 9.53 -1.78 -21.94
N LYS A 253 9.09 -1.41 -23.15
CA LYS A 253 7.82 -0.72 -23.39
C LYS A 253 6.63 -1.60 -22.97
N ALA A 254 6.54 -2.83 -23.48
CA ALA A 254 5.49 -3.77 -23.09
C ALA A 254 5.47 -4.04 -21.58
N TYR A 255 6.64 -4.20 -20.94
CA TYR A 255 6.77 -4.39 -19.50
C TYR A 255 6.37 -3.14 -18.70
N THR A 256 6.71 -1.95 -19.18
CA THR A 256 6.30 -0.67 -18.57
C THR A 256 4.77 -0.55 -18.57
N SER A 257 4.14 -0.97 -19.66
CA SER A 257 2.69 -0.86 -19.87
C SER A 257 1.86 -1.95 -19.19
N PHE A 258 2.34 -3.19 -19.22
CA PHE A 258 1.65 -4.35 -18.63
C PHE A 258 1.96 -4.55 -17.14
N ARG A 259 2.91 -3.79 -16.58
CA ARG A 259 3.18 -3.77 -15.14
C ARG A 259 2.09 -2.97 -14.41
N PRO A 260 1.47 -3.52 -13.34
CA PRO A 260 0.46 -2.79 -12.58
C PRO A 260 1.04 -1.55 -11.90
N LEU A 261 0.33 -0.42 -12.01
CA LEU A 261 0.71 0.86 -11.41
C LEU A 261 0.42 0.91 -9.91
N GLY A 262 1.30 0.29 -9.13
CA GLY A 262 1.33 0.40 -7.66
C GLY A 262 1.14 -0.94 -6.95
N LYS A 263 1.32 -0.92 -5.63
CA LYS A 263 1.22 -2.11 -4.77
C LYS A 263 -0.11 -2.15 -4.00
N GLY A 264 -1.22 -2.11 -4.73
CA GLY A 264 -2.56 -2.37 -4.21
C GLY A 264 -2.95 -3.86 -4.36
N PRO A 265 -3.85 -4.40 -3.53
CA PRO A 265 -4.49 -5.68 -3.80
C PRO A 265 -5.50 -5.56 -4.97
N ASN A 266 -5.75 -6.66 -5.67
CA ASN A 266 -6.82 -6.82 -6.68
C ASN A 266 -6.66 -6.05 -8.01
N TYR A 267 -5.43 -5.81 -8.46
CA TYR A 267 -5.15 -5.48 -9.87
C TYR A 267 -4.28 -6.56 -10.57
N GLU A 268 -4.59 -7.84 -10.31
CA GLU A 268 -4.23 -8.95 -11.23
C GLU A 268 -5.27 -8.99 -12.38
N PHE A 269 -5.33 -7.91 -13.17
CA PHE A 269 -6.10 -7.90 -14.41
C PHE A 269 -5.47 -8.86 -15.42
N GLY A 270 -6.31 -9.59 -16.17
CA GLY A 270 -5.85 -10.15 -17.46
C GLY A 270 -5.50 -9.02 -18.42
N ILE A 271 -4.47 -9.18 -19.24
CA ILE A 271 -4.11 -8.18 -20.26
C ILE A 271 -4.80 -8.56 -21.57
N THR A 272 -5.67 -7.69 -22.10
CA THR A 272 -6.19 -7.88 -23.47
C THR A 272 -5.37 -7.06 -24.44
N THR A 273 -4.72 -7.76 -25.36
CA THR A 273 -3.80 -7.23 -26.38
C THR A 273 -3.97 -8.00 -27.68
N GLY A 274 -3.08 -7.79 -28.66
CA GLY A 274 -3.09 -8.44 -29.96
C GLY A 274 -1.85 -8.08 -30.76
N ASN A 275 -2.01 -7.86 -32.07
CA ASN A 275 -0.93 -7.64 -33.03
C ASN A 275 -0.31 -6.21 -32.93
N TRP A 276 0.19 -5.86 -31.75
CA TRP A 276 0.86 -4.60 -31.42
C TRP A 276 2.07 -4.36 -32.33
N GLY A 277 2.13 -3.19 -32.96
CA GLY A 277 3.18 -2.82 -33.93
C GLY A 277 3.09 -3.50 -35.30
N CYS A 278 2.24 -4.52 -35.51
CA CYS A 278 2.21 -5.30 -36.76
C CYS A 278 1.29 -4.72 -37.86
N GLY A 279 0.77 -3.51 -37.66
CA GLY A 279 -0.03 -2.77 -38.64
C GLY A 279 0.87 -1.79 -39.41
N ALA A 280 0.51 -0.52 -39.37
CA ALA A 280 1.27 0.59 -39.98
C ALA A 280 2.76 0.64 -39.59
N PHE A 281 3.10 0.12 -38.40
CA PHE A 281 4.45 0.11 -37.83
C PHE A 281 5.34 -1.01 -38.38
N ASN A 282 4.80 -1.89 -39.24
CA ASN A 282 5.55 -2.88 -40.02
C ASN A 282 6.32 -3.92 -39.18
N GLY A 283 5.90 -4.12 -37.92
CA GLY A 283 6.37 -5.19 -37.06
C GLY A 283 5.93 -6.59 -37.53
N ASP A 284 6.74 -7.59 -37.26
CA ASP A 284 6.50 -8.98 -37.66
C ASP A 284 5.59 -9.66 -36.64
N LYS A 285 4.50 -10.24 -37.13
CA LYS A 285 3.54 -10.98 -36.29
C LYS A 285 4.17 -12.21 -35.65
N GLN A 286 5.15 -12.85 -36.30
CA GLN A 286 5.81 -14.03 -35.73
C GLN A 286 6.66 -13.70 -34.51
N LEU A 287 7.28 -12.52 -34.46
CA LEU A 287 7.98 -12.04 -33.26
C LEU A 287 7.01 -11.57 -32.16
N LYS A 288 5.81 -11.12 -32.53
CA LYS A 288 4.86 -10.46 -31.61
C LYS A 288 3.75 -11.37 -31.06
N ALA A 289 3.29 -12.39 -31.79
CA ALA A 289 2.16 -13.24 -31.38
C ALA A 289 1.97 -14.60 -32.12
N GLU A 290 2.38 -14.73 -33.39
CA GLU A 290 1.77 -15.69 -34.33
C GLU A 290 2.67 -16.89 -34.68
N THR A 291 2.26 -18.11 -34.27
CA THR A 291 2.83 -19.37 -34.79
C THR A 291 2.03 -19.87 -35.99
N ASP A 292 2.62 -19.78 -37.17
CA ASP A 292 1.95 -20.05 -38.44
C ASP A 292 1.92 -21.56 -38.78
N GLU A 293 0.86 -22.26 -38.34
CA GLU A 293 0.65 -23.70 -38.61
C GLU A 293 0.66 -24.07 -40.11
N LYS A 294 0.59 -23.10 -41.03
CA LYS A 294 0.57 -23.34 -42.48
C LYS A 294 1.92 -23.23 -43.18
N ASN A 295 2.99 -22.88 -42.47
CA ASN A 295 4.33 -22.77 -43.07
C ASN A 295 5.28 -23.95 -42.76
N ASN A 296 4.96 -24.82 -41.80
CA ASN A 296 5.81 -25.98 -41.47
C ASN A 296 5.81 -27.09 -42.53
N GLU A 297 4.80 -27.21 -43.40
CA GLU A 297 4.81 -28.20 -44.49
C GLU A 297 5.71 -27.82 -45.69
N LYS A 298 6.16 -26.55 -45.78
CA LYS A 298 7.00 -26.07 -46.89
C LYS A 298 8.51 -26.09 -46.64
N ARG A 299 8.96 -26.27 -45.39
CA ARG A 299 10.40 -26.36 -45.06
C ARG A 299 10.96 -27.79 -45.05
N THR A 300 10.13 -28.80 -45.31
CA THR A 300 10.53 -30.22 -45.38
C THR A 300 10.31 -30.82 -46.78
N LYS A 301 10.74 -30.11 -47.83
CA LYS A 301 10.98 -30.66 -49.17
C LYS A 301 11.95 -29.77 -49.97
N THR A 302 12.61 -30.39 -50.93
CA THR A 302 13.53 -29.79 -51.93
C THR A 302 14.58 -28.83 -51.37
N SER A 303 15.69 -29.43 -50.93
CA SER A 303 16.96 -29.07 -51.59
C SER A 303 16.79 -29.25 -53.10
N ASP A 304 17.12 -28.22 -53.91
CA ASP A 304 17.97 -28.37 -55.11
C ASP A 304 18.04 -27.09 -55.96
N VAL A 305 19.30 -26.75 -56.33
CA VAL A 305 19.74 -26.14 -57.61
C VAL A 305 19.46 -24.64 -57.91
N SER A 306 20.54 -24.00 -58.38
CA SER A 306 20.70 -22.73 -59.14
C SER A 306 20.08 -21.42 -58.63
N GLN A 307 20.96 -20.49 -58.26
CA GLN A 307 21.30 -19.26 -59.04
C GLN A 307 20.19 -18.72 -59.96
N GLU A 308 19.82 -17.44 -59.88
CA GLU A 308 20.65 -16.38 -60.48
C GLU A 308 20.71 -15.06 -59.68
N TYR A 309 21.67 -14.22 -60.06
CA TYR A 309 21.77 -12.79 -59.68
C TYR A 309 20.75 -11.98 -60.54
N ASP A 310 20.53 -10.66 -60.47
CA ASP A 310 21.28 -9.48 -60.00
C ASP A 310 20.22 -8.42 -59.54
N ASP A 311 20.50 -7.22 -59.02
CA ASP A 311 21.64 -6.32 -59.26
C ASP A 311 21.73 -5.19 -58.20
N ASN A 312 22.85 -4.45 -58.23
CA ASN A 312 23.08 -3.08 -57.74
C ASN A 312 23.03 -2.79 -56.20
N PHE A 313 24.23 -2.84 -55.60
CA PHE A 313 25.03 -1.67 -55.15
C PHE A 313 24.38 -0.55 -54.30
N GLU A 314 25.06 0.12 -53.34
CA GLU A 314 26.27 -0.13 -52.53
C GLU A 314 26.42 1.05 -51.50
N GLU A 315 27.49 1.07 -50.71
CA GLU A 315 28.07 2.21 -49.97
C GLU A 315 27.21 3.08 -49.01
N ASP A 316 27.25 2.69 -47.73
CA ASP A 316 27.99 3.35 -46.63
C ASP A 316 27.77 4.84 -46.18
N ILE A 317 27.75 4.93 -44.84
CA ILE A 317 28.28 6.00 -43.95
C ILE A 317 27.43 7.27 -43.66
N ASP A 318 27.09 7.37 -42.37
CA ASP A 318 26.96 8.54 -41.47
C ASP A 318 26.61 9.92 -42.06
N ASP A 319 25.40 10.43 -41.76
CA ASP A 319 25.21 11.44 -40.69
C ASP A 319 23.73 11.86 -40.55
N ALA A 320 23.14 11.75 -39.35
CA ALA A 320 22.10 12.66 -38.81
C ALA A 320 21.47 12.15 -37.49
N GLU A 321 21.72 12.86 -36.39
CA GLU A 321 20.71 12.97 -35.33
C GLU A 321 19.52 13.83 -35.81
N LYS A 322 18.31 13.53 -35.29
CA LYS A 322 17.03 14.31 -35.33
C LYS A 322 15.98 13.85 -36.34
N ASN A 323 14.72 14.13 -35.95
CA ASN A 323 13.44 13.97 -36.66
C ASN A 323 12.82 12.56 -36.64
N VAL A 324 11.82 12.37 -35.77
CA VAL A 324 10.81 11.29 -35.84
C VAL A 324 9.42 11.93 -35.86
N PRO A 325 8.65 11.85 -36.97
CA PRO A 325 7.35 12.53 -37.11
C PRO A 325 6.23 11.97 -36.22
N ASP A 326 5.10 12.69 -36.23
CA ASP A 326 3.94 12.43 -35.37
C ASP A 326 3.01 11.33 -35.92
N ASP A 327 2.76 10.31 -35.10
CA ASP A 327 1.41 10.00 -34.61
C ASP A 327 0.19 10.31 -35.49
N GLU A 328 -0.23 9.34 -36.31
CA GLU A 328 -1.57 9.29 -36.93
C GLU A 328 -2.23 7.88 -37.00
N GLU A 329 -1.92 6.83 -36.17
CA GLU A 329 -2.47 5.45 -36.42
C GLU A 329 -2.67 4.34 -35.33
N LEU A 330 -2.30 4.40 -34.02
CA LEU A 330 -2.31 3.21 -33.11
C LEU A 330 -3.15 3.00 -31.79
N SER A 331 -3.82 3.96 -31.11
CA SER A 331 -4.79 3.80 -29.95
C SER A 331 -6.37 3.75 -30.08
N SER A 332 -7.02 2.68 -30.63
CA SER A 332 -8.41 2.64 -31.21
C SER A 332 -9.34 1.56 -30.70
N ARG A 333 -8.93 0.81 -29.68
CA ARG A 333 -9.79 -0.11 -28.97
C ARG A 333 -9.47 -0.05 -27.50
N LEU A 334 -10.49 0.16 -26.65
CA LEU A 334 -10.74 -0.60 -25.40
C LEU A 334 -11.64 0.08 -24.35
N SER A 335 -12.86 -0.45 -24.15
CA SER A 335 -13.56 -0.48 -22.84
C SER A 335 -14.71 -1.48 -22.90
N ASN A 336 -14.93 -2.27 -21.86
CA ASN A 336 -15.55 -1.76 -20.63
C ASN A 336 -15.82 -2.89 -19.59
N TYR A 337 -16.44 -2.55 -18.45
CA TYR A 337 -17.23 -3.41 -17.53
C TYR A 337 -16.55 -4.12 -16.34
N ASP A 338 -17.39 -4.22 -15.30
CA ASP A 338 -17.24 -4.91 -14.01
C ASP A 338 -18.61 -5.45 -13.51
N GLU A 339 -18.69 -5.86 -12.23
CA GLU A 339 -19.77 -6.55 -11.47
C GLU A 339 -21.13 -5.84 -11.18
N ASP A 340 -22.16 -6.65 -10.82
CA ASP A 340 -22.96 -6.65 -9.54
C ASP A 340 -23.99 -7.84 -9.59
N SER A 341 -24.35 -8.65 -8.58
CA SER A 341 -24.91 -8.33 -7.23
C SER A 341 -25.49 -9.59 -6.52
N ARG A 342 -25.75 -9.52 -5.18
CA ARG A 342 -26.91 -10.06 -4.39
C ARG A 342 -26.68 -10.95 -3.15
N GLU A 343 -27.56 -10.73 -2.16
CA GLU A 343 -28.03 -11.66 -1.11
C GLU A 343 -29.35 -12.38 -1.55
N GLY A 344 -29.90 -13.42 -0.91
CA GLY A 344 -29.49 -14.19 0.29
C GLY A 344 -30.71 -14.53 1.18
N GLN A 345 -30.93 -15.81 1.53
CA GLN A 345 -32.03 -16.26 2.42
C GLN A 345 -31.78 -17.66 3.02
N PHE A 346 -32.41 -17.97 4.16
CA PHE A 346 -32.33 -19.23 4.91
C PHE A 346 -33.45 -20.23 4.54
N TYR A 347 -33.18 -21.54 4.66
CA TYR A 347 -34.19 -22.59 4.94
C TYR A 347 -33.54 -23.80 5.66
N GLU A 348 -34.37 -24.68 6.25
CA GLU A 348 -33.98 -25.70 7.23
C GLU A 348 -33.62 -27.10 6.67
N ASP A 349 -33.12 -27.96 7.57
CA ASP A 349 -32.48 -29.27 7.37
C ASP A 349 -33.42 -30.44 7.00
N LYS A 350 -32.92 -31.36 6.17
CA LYS A 350 -33.24 -32.80 6.19
C LYS A 350 -32.05 -33.67 5.70
N SER A 351 -31.49 -34.47 6.61
CA SER A 351 -30.97 -35.86 6.43
C SER A 351 -30.61 -36.35 5.01
N SER A 352 -29.45 -36.98 4.76
CA SER A 352 -29.00 -38.15 5.52
C SER A 352 -27.52 -38.56 5.30
N GLN A 353 -26.91 -39.08 6.38
CA GLN A 353 -25.85 -40.12 6.43
C GLN A 353 -24.75 -40.16 5.36
N ASN A 354 -23.53 -39.79 5.77
CA ASN A 354 -22.47 -40.79 5.97
C ASN A 354 -21.39 -40.28 6.93
N GLU A 355 -20.94 -41.13 7.84
CA GLU A 355 -19.97 -40.77 8.89
C GLU A 355 -18.53 -41.14 8.51
N SER A 356 -17.60 -40.21 8.67
CA SER A 356 -16.23 -40.51 9.11
C SER A 356 -15.69 -39.32 9.90
N SER A 357 -14.88 -39.57 10.93
CA SER A 357 -14.76 -38.67 12.07
C SER A 357 -13.53 -37.75 12.03
N SER A 358 -13.77 -36.45 12.24
CA SER A 358 -12.86 -35.54 12.96
C SER A 358 -13.60 -34.24 13.29
N GLN A 359 -13.88 -34.00 14.58
CA GLN A 359 -14.49 -32.75 15.03
C GLN A 359 -13.44 -31.61 15.07
N PRO A 360 -13.82 -30.37 14.74
CA PRO A 360 -12.98 -29.21 15.03
C PRO A 360 -12.99 -28.93 16.53
N ILE A 361 -11.86 -29.14 17.21
CA ILE A 361 -11.71 -28.80 18.63
C ILE A 361 -11.67 -27.28 18.77
N ALA A 362 -12.66 -26.72 19.45
CA ALA A 362 -12.68 -25.31 19.86
C ALA A 362 -12.00 -25.18 21.23
N GLU A 363 -10.70 -24.89 21.25
CA GLU A 363 -9.93 -24.69 22.49
C GLU A 363 -10.24 -23.33 23.14
N ASN A 364 -11.40 -23.24 23.79
CA ASN A 364 -11.64 -22.27 24.86
C ASN A 364 -10.82 -22.72 26.09
N SER A 365 -9.59 -22.23 26.21
CA SER A 365 -8.79 -22.33 27.43
C SER A 365 -8.90 -21.03 28.23
N GLU A 366 -8.91 -21.13 29.56
CA GLU A 366 -8.97 -19.97 30.45
C GLU A 366 -7.57 -19.38 30.64
N TYR A 367 -7.47 -18.06 30.49
CA TYR A 367 -6.21 -17.33 30.33
C TYR A 367 -5.88 -16.49 31.57
N ASP A 368 -5.62 -17.16 32.69
CA ASP A 368 -4.99 -16.48 33.81
C ASP A 368 -3.49 -16.24 33.54
N ASN A 369 -3.11 -14.96 33.63
CA ASN A 369 -1.73 -14.53 33.88
C ASN A 369 -1.50 -14.61 35.40
N VAL A 370 -1.51 -15.85 35.90
CA VAL A 370 -0.88 -16.24 37.15
C VAL A 370 0.63 -16.32 36.90
N ASP A 371 1.39 -15.84 37.86
CA ASP A 371 2.83 -15.91 37.92
C ASP A 371 3.26 -17.36 38.26
N GLU A 372 3.03 -18.29 37.32
CA GLU A 372 3.56 -19.66 37.41
C GLU A 372 5.09 -19.58 37.45
N GLU A 373 5.69 -20.05 38.54
CA GLU A 373 7.14 -20.05 38.73
C GLU A 373 7.84 -20.72 37.54
N ASP A 374 8.93 -20.13 37.06
CA ASP A 374 9.62 -20.57 35.85
C ASP A 374 10.20 -21.98 36.06
N ASP A 375 9.44 -23.00 35.64
CA ASP A 375 9.76 -24.43 35.78
C ASP A 375 11.04 -24.87 35.03
N GLY A 376 11.71 -23.93 34.36
CA GLY A 376 12.96 -24.14 33.64
C GLY A 376 12.79 -24.89 32.33
N THR A 377 11.56 -25.18 31.87
CA THR A 377 11.30 -26.02 30.68
C THR A 377 11.46 -25.30 29.34
N TYR A 378 12.50 -24.46 29.23
CA TYR A 378 13.01 -24.01 27.95
C TYR A 378 13.88 -25.09 27.30
N GLN A 379 14.23 -24.89 26.02
CA GLN A 379 15.22 -25.67 25.28
C GLN A 379 16.14 -24.74 24.48
N GLY A 380 17.37 -25.18 24.19
CA GLY A 380 18.40 -24.33 23.58
C GLY A 380 19.28 -23.63 24.61
N VAL A 381 19.76 -22.42 24.32
CA VAL A 381 20.64 -21.65 25.23
C VAL A 381 19.83 -20.92 26.32
N PRO A 382 20.40 -20.66 27.51
CA PRO A 382 19.75 -19.80 28.50
C PRO A 382 19.59 -18.36 27.98
N LEU A 383 18.61 -17.61 28.51
CA LEU A 383 18.40 -16.20 28.13
C LEU A 383 19.62 -15.31 28.43
N SER A 384 20.48 -15.69 29.38
CA SER A 384 21.76 -15.00 29.66
C SER A 384 22.81 -15.13 28.56
N GLU A 385 22.62 -16.03 27.58
CA GLU A 385 23.45 -16.13 26.37
C GLU A 385 22.85 -15.41 25.15
N ILE A 386 21.67 -14.80 25.30
CA ILE A 386 21.00 -14.00 24.28
C ILE A 386 21.43 -12.54 24.45
N THR A 387 22.03 -11.95 23.41
CA THR A 387 22.42 -10.53 23.39
C THR A 387 21.24 -9.63 23.75
N ASN A 388 21.41 -8.72 24.71
CA ASN A 388 20.33 -7.90 25.26
C ASN A 388 20.80 -6.44 25.43
N VAL A 389 20.08 -5.47 24.87
CA VAL A 389 20.50 -4.06 24.93
C VAL A 389 20.28 -3.39 26.29
N CYS A 390 19.42 -3.92 27.17
CA CYS A 390 19.33 -3.41 28.55
C CYS A 390 20.59 -3.75 29.36
N GLN A 391 21.29 -4.83 29.01
CA GLN A 391 22.58 -5.22 29.61
C GLN A 391 23.77 -4.54 28.92
N GLN A 392 23.67 -4.29 27.62
CA GLN A 392 24.69 -3.64 26.80
C GLN A 392 24.04 -2.56 25.91
N PRO A 393 23.81 -1.34 26.43
CA PRO A 393 23.13 -0.28 25.68
C PRO A 393 23.88 0.10 24.40
N PRO A 394 23.17 0.34 23.29
CA PRO A 394 23.80 0.63 22.01
C PRO A 394 24.49 2.00 22.02
N THR A 395 25.60 2.12 21.28
CA THR A 395 26.23 3.43 21.06
C THR A 395 25.46 4.17 19.97
N ILE A 396 24.57 5.06 20.38
CA ILE A 396 23.72 5.84 19.46
C ILE A 396 24.41 7.15 19.08
N ILE A 397 24.36 7.47 17.79
CA ILE A 397 24.77 8.77 17.24
C ILE A 397 24.00 9.93 17.90
N ASP A 398 24.62 11.08 18.07
CA ASP A 398 23.96 12.28 18.59
C ASP A 398 22.86 12.75 17.61
N MET A 399 21.71 13.22 18.12
CA MET A 399 20.59 13.67 17.28
C MET A 399 21.01 14.71 16.24
N LYS A 400 21.96 15.59 16.59
CA LYS A 400 22.46 16.65 15.70
C LYS A 400 23.24 16.13 14.47
N ASP A 401 23.78 14.92 14.56
CA ASP A 401 24.64 14.30 13.55
C ASP A 401 23.85 13.33 12.64
N VAL A 402 22.52 13.24 12.81
CA VAL A 402 21.61 12.39 12.03
C VAL A 402 21.15 13.09 10.75
N CYS A 403 21.13 12.36 9.62
CA CYS A 403 20.70 12.90 8.33
C CYS A 403 19.18 13.19 8.26
N GLU A 404 18.82 14.48 8.28
CA GLU A 404 17.45 15.00 8.23
C GLU A 404 16.60 14.45 7.07
N ARG A 405 17.23 14.17 5.92
CA ARG A 405 16.55 13.57 4.74
C ARG A 405 15.95 12.19 5.05
N THR A 406 16.51 11.49 6.03
CA THR A 406 16.06 10.16 6.49
C THR A 406 15.37 10.19 7.86
N HIS A 407 15.42 11.30 8.59
CA HIS A 407 14.96 11.36 9.98
C HIS A 407 14.40 12.73 10.32
N THR A 408 13.16 12.80 10.80
CA THR A 408 12.54 14.06 11.21
C THR A 408 12.30 14.06 12.73
N PHE A 409 12.94 14.99 13.43
CA PHE A 409 12.71 15.25 14.84
C PHE A 409 11.67 16.37 15.00
N LEU A 410 10.69 16.17 15.88
CA LEU A 410 9.71 17.19 16.31
C LEU A 410 10.12 17.87 17.63
N ILE A 411 11.26 17.44 18.18
CA ILE A 411 11.93 17.96 19.37
C ILE A 411 13.28 18.55 18.97
N LYS A 412 13.76 19.52 19.76
CA LYS A 412 15.15 20.01 19.69
C LYS A 412 16.11 18.86 20.00
N PRO A 413 17.36 18.89 19.50
CA PRO A 413 18.39 17.91 19.87
C PRO A 413 18.47 17.76 21.39
N PHE A 414 18.17 16.56 21.87
CA PHE A 414 18.00 16.22 23.27
C PHE A 414 18.94 15.08 23.64
N LYS A 415 19.51 15.15 24.84
CA LYS A 415 20.40 14.12 25.37
C LYS A 415 19.99 13.77 26.79
N TYR A 416 19.50 12.55 26.97
CA TYR A 416 19.14 12.02 28.27
C TYR A 416 20.40 11.73 29.11
N THR A 417 20.31 11.98 30.42
CA THR A 417 21.35 11.57 31.39
C THR A 417 20.69 11.04 32.65
N SER A 418 21.25 10.01 33.28
CA SER A 418 20.76 9.49 34.56
C SER A 418 20.95 10.46 35.74
N THR A 419 21.78 11.49 35.57
CA THR A 419 21.99 12.59 36.51
C THR A 419 20.93 13.68 36.46
N ASP A 420 20.14 13.73 35.38
CA ASP A 420 18.99 14.64 35.21
C ASP A 420 17.82 13.85 34.60
N PRO A 421 17.17 12.98 35.42
CA PRO A 421 16.15 12.06 34.92
C PRO A 421 14.81 12.74 34.62
N ASP A 422 14.59 13.95 35.12
CA ASP A 422 13.35 14.72 34.94
C ASP A 422 13.39 15.68 33.72
N ALA A 423 14.55 15.88 33.08
CA ALA A 423 14.73 16.71 31.88
C ALA A 423 13.68 16.47 30.77
N GLU A 424 12.89 17.50 30.44
CA GLU A 424 11.86 17.42 29.38
C GLU A 424 12.41 17.72 27.96
N PRO A 425 12.18 16.85 26.96
CA PRO A 425 12.47 17.14 25.55
C PRO A 425 11.60 18.28 25.02
N GLN A 426 12.24 19.38 24.60
CA GLN A 426 11.59 20.61 24.15
C GLN A 426 11.20 20.55 22.66
N ALA A 427 10.03 21.07 22.29
CA ALA A 427 9.55 21.09 20.91
C ALA A 427 10.43 21.96 19.97
N PHE A 428 10.59 21.53 18.72
CA PHE A 428 11.40 22.22 17.72
C PHE A 428 10.60 23.27 16.94
N TYR A 429 10.64 24.52 17.39
CA TYR A 429 10.00 25.65 16.70
C TYR A 429 10.95 26.32 15.70
N GLU A 430 10.54 26.36 14.43
CA GLU A 430 11.22 27.13 13.40
C GLU A 430 10.89 28.62 13.60
N ASN A 431 11.93 29.45 13.77
CA ASN A 431 11.81 30.89 14.11
C ASN A 431 10.95 31.23 15.35
N GLY A 432 10.66 30.25 16.22
CA GLY A 432 9.83 30.43 17.41
C GLY A 432 8.31 30.33 17.17
N THR A 433 7.87 29.93 15.97
CA THR A 433 6.46 29.84 15.58
C THR A 433 6.07 28.41 15.15
N TYR A 434 4.80 28.02 15.35
CA TYR A 434 4.25 26.79 14.78
C TYR A 434 4.34 26.84 13.25
N VAL A 435 4.78 25.75 12.62
CA VAL A 435 4.87 25.61 11.16
C VAL A 435 3.71 24.73 10.68
N ASP A 436 2.77 25.31 9.94
CA ASP A 436 1.62 24.58 9.40
C ASP A 436 1.95 23.87 8.10
N GLU A 437 1.52 22.61 7.97
CA GLU A 437 1.74 21.77 6.78
C GLU A 437 0.43 21.07 6.43
N TRP A 438 -0.14 21.36 5.25
CA TRP A 438 -1.45 20.84 4.81
C TRP A 438 -1.38 20.22 3.40
N ASP A 439 -0.27 19.57 3.08
CA ASP A 439 -0.07 18.87 1.82
C ASP A 439 -0.42 17.36 1.93
N GLN A 440 0.11 16.52 1.04
CA GLN A 440 -0.07 15.07 1.04
C GLN A 440 1.03 14.30 1.80
N ASN A 441 2.09 14.96 2.25
CA ASN A 441 3.28 14.37 2.87
C ASN A 441 3.29 14.49 4.39
N TYR A 442 2.45 15.37 4.97
CA TYR A 442 2.32 15.57 6.41
C TYR A 442 0.94 15.16 6.96
N VAL A 443 0.88 14.91 8.27
CA VAL A 443 -0.37 14.70 8.99
C VAL A 443 -1.20 15.99 8.96
N ARG A 444 -2.44 15.91 8.51
CA ARG A 444 -3.39 17.03 8.62
C ARG A 444 -3.78 17.25 10.08
N LEU A 445 -3.15 18.21 10.76
CA LEU A 445 -3.50 18.59 12.14
C LEU A 445 -4.78 19.47 12.18
N PRO A 446 -5.61 19.36 13.24
CA PRO A 446 -6.85 20.12 13.34
C PRO A 446 -6.64 21.63 13.52
N CYS A 447 -5.45 22.06 13.96
CA CYS A 447 -5.04 23.45 14.14
C CYS A 447 -4.62 24.16 12.84
N SER A 448 -4.61 23.46 11.70
CA SER A 448 -4.23 24.04 10.42
C SER A 448 -5.20 25.14 9.96
N GLN A 449 -4.65 26.25 9.49
CA GLN A 449 -5.42 27.36 8.89
C GLN A 449 -6.04 26.97 7.53
N SER A 450 -5.73 25.79 7.02
CA SER A 450 -6.33 25.22 5.82
C SER A 450 -7.50 24.26 6.13
N TYR A 451 -7.81 24.00 7.41
CA TYR A 451 -8.99 23.21 7.80
C TYR A 451 -10.23 24.11 7.91
N ILE A 452 -10.90 24.32 6.78
CA ILE A 452 -12.02 25.26 6.63
C ILE A 452 -13.33 24.52 6.33
N ASN A 453 -14.44 24.98 6.91
CA ASN A 453 -15.79 24.51 6.63
C ASN A 453 -16.30 24.92 5.24
N LYS A 454 -17.38 24.28 4.77
CA LYS A 454 -18.06 24.62 3.49
C LYS A 454 -18.53 26.08 3.38
N ASN A 455 -18.68 26.78 4.50
CA ASN A 455 -19.11 28.18 4.59
C ASN A 455 -17.93 29.17 4.74
N GLY A 456 -16.68 28.71 4.69
CA GLY A 456 -15.50 29.55 4.88
C GLY A 456 -15.04 29.74 6.34
N THR A 457 -15.74 29.20 7.34
CA THR A 457 -15.32 29.31 8.75
C THR A 457 -14.14 28.36 9.06
N GLN A 458 -13.12 28.87 9.76
CA GLN A 458 -12.03 28.04 10.28
C GLN A 458 -12.55 26.98 11.26
N ARG A 459 -12.17 25.71 11.09
CA ARG A 459 -12.62 24.64 12.00
C ARG A 459 -11.91 24.68 13.35
N TRP A 460 -10.67 25.14 13.39
CA TRP A 460 -9.91 25.15 14.64
C TRP A 460 -10.55 26.00 15.73
N SER A 461 -11.12 27.17 15.42
CA SER A 461 -11.78 28.02 16.43
C SER A 461 -12.97 27.32 17.08
N ILE A 462 -13.77 26.59 16.28
CA ILE A 462 -14.93 25.82 16.77
C ILE A 462 -14.46 24.68 17.67
N ILE A 463 -13.49 23.89 17.20
CA ILE A 463 -12.89 22.78 17.97
C ILE A 463 -12.32 23.28 19.30
N GLN A 464 -11.59 24.40 19.27
CA GLN A 464 -10.98 24.99 20.46
C GLN A 464 -12.03 25.51 21.45
N GLU A 465 -13.12 26.13 20.97
CA GLU A 465 -14.23 26.59 21.81
C GLU A 465 -14.99 25.41 22.47
N SER A 466 -15.33 24.37 21.70
CA SER A 466 -15.98 23.17 22.22
C SER A 466 -15.12 22.44 23.27
N LEU A 467 -13.82 22.29 23.02
CA LEU A 467 -12.91 21.64 23.97
C LEU A 467 -12.67 22.48 25.24
N ILE A 468 -12.63 23.82 25.14
CA ILE A 468 -12.55 24.72 26.31
C ILE A 468 -13.85 24.67 27.13
N LYS A 469 -15.03 24.61 26.48
CA LYS A 469 -16.32 24.37 27.15
C LYS A 469 -16.27 23.07 27.97
N LEU A 470 -15.87 21.96 27.34
CA LEU A 470 -15.80 20.65 28.01
C LEU A 470 -14.75 20.63 29.14
N GLN A 471 -13.59 21.25 28.93
CA GLN A 471 -12.56 21.40 29.95
C GLN A 471 -13.11 22.10 31.20
N HIS A 472 -13.78 23.25 31.01
CA HIS A 472 -14.34 24.00 32.13
C HIS A 472 -15.44 23.21 32.88
N LEU A 473 -16.28 22.47 32.16
CA LEU A 473 -17.27 21.57 32.76
C LEU A 473 -16.61 20.42 33.55
N ALA A 474 -15.48 19.86 33.08
CA ALA A 474 -14.73 18.86 33.82
C ALA A 474 -14.10 19.42 35.11
N GLU A 475 -13.44 20.58 35.02
CA GLU A 475 -12.82 21.29 36.14
C GLU A 475 -13.82 21.74 37.22
N THR A 476 -15.07 22.02 36.82
CA THR A 476 -16.16 22.39 37.74
C THR A 476 -16.95 21.18 38.25
N HIS A 477 -16.56 19.95 37.89
CA HIS A 477 -17.27 18.71 38.19
C HIS A 477 -18.72 18.66 37.65
N MET A 478 -18.99 19.40 36.56
CA MET A 478 -20.31 19.49 35.90
C MET A 478 -20.42 18.68 34.61
N ALA A 479 -19.31 18.17 34.05
CA ALA A 479 -19.31 17.42 32.79
C ALA A 479 -20.10 16.11 32.86
N SER A 480 -20.87 15.85 31.79
CA SER A 480 -21.65 14.62 31.60
C SER A 480 -21.24 13.83 30.36
N MET A 481 -21.82 12.63 30.19
CA MET A 481 -21.68 11.86 28.94
C MET A 481 -22.21 12.61 27.71
N ASP A 482 -23.25 13.42 27.87
CA ASP A 482 -23.82 14.19 26.77
C ASP A 482 -22.90 15.35 26.38
N ASP A 483 -22.20 16.00 27.32
CA ASP A 483 -21.20 17.04 27.00
C ASP A 483 -20.00 16.47 26.24
N ILE A 484 -19.51 15.29 26.63
CA ILE A 484 -18.45 14.55 25.90
C ILE A 484 -18.93 14.26 24.47
N LYS A 485 -20.17 13.78 24.32
CA LYS A 485 -20.75 13.46 23.02
C LYS A 485 -20.92 14.72 22.16
N GLU A 486 -21.57 15.76 22.66
CA GLU A 486 -21.76 17.04 21.97
C GLU A 486 -20.41 17.59 21.46
N THR A 487 -19.39 17.56 22.32
CA THR A 487 -18.04 18.01 22.00
C THR A 487 -17.41 17.17 20.89
N ILE A 488 -17.49 15.83 20.95
CA ILE A 488 -16.98 14.94 19.90
C ILE A 488 -17.74 15.15 18.58
N GLU A 489 -19.05 15.28 18.61
CA GLU A 489 -19.88 15.40 17.41
C GLU A 489 -19.68 16.77 16.71
N GLU A 490 -19.55 17.86 17.47
CA GLU A 490 -19.20 19.18 16.93
C GLU A 490 -17.75 19.20 16.42
N CYS A 491 -16.78 18.66 17.19
CA CYS A 491 -15.38 18.62 16.79
C CYS A 491 -15.10 17.72 15.56
N ALA A 492 -15.87 16.65 15.37
CA ALA A 492 -15.84 15.82 14.17
C ALA A 492 -16.74 16.35 13.04
N GLY A 493 -17.72 17.20 13.35
CA GLY A 493 -18.68 17.77 12.40
C GLY A 493 -19.73 16.76 11.94
N ARG A 494 -20.03 15.75 12.77
CA ARG A 494 -20.94 14.63 12.50
C ARG A 494 -21.24 13.82 13.75
N SER A 495 -22.39 13.14 13.75
CA SER A 495 -22.75 12.21 14.83
C SER A 495 -21.96 10.89 14.80
N TYR A 496 -21.75 10.31 15.99
CA TYR A 496 -21.15 8.98 16.21
C TYR A 496 -21.91 8.20 17.30
N GLU A 497 -21.89 6.86 17.21
CA GLU A 497 -22.35 5.98 18.27
C GLU A 497 -21.24 5.79 19.32
N LEU A 498 -21.46 6.28 20.55
CA LEU A 498 -20.47 6.23 21.65
C LEU A 498 -20.88 5.25 22.77
N ASN A 499 -21.75 4.28 22.47
CA ASN A 499 -22.38 3.40 23.46
C ASN A 499 -21.43 2.43 24.20
N CYS A 500 -20.22 2.16 23.68
CA CYS A 500 -19.19 1.41 24.40
C CYS A 500 -18.47 2.30 25.43
N LEU A 501 -18.22 3.57 25.07
CA LEU A 501 -17.69 4.59 25.97
C LEU A 501 -18.68 4.92 27.10
N GLU A 502 -19.94 5.15 26.74
CA GLU A 502 -21.03 5.38 27.69
C GLU A 502 -21.18 4.22 28.68
N ARG A 503 -21.18 2.99 28.17
CA ARG A 503 -21.25 1.78 29.00
C ARG A 503 -20.05 1.61 29.92
N LEU A 504 -18.83 1.90 29.46
CA LEU A 504 -17.64 1.90 30.32
C LEU A 504 -17.82 2.87 31.50
N LEU A 505 -18.21 4.11 31.20
CA LEU A 505 -18.28 5.21 32.17
C LEU A 505 -19.54 5.18 33.06
N ASN A 506 -20.61 4.49 32.67
CA ASN A 506 -21.87 4.43 33.45
C ASN A 506 -22.18 3.06 34.06
N GLU A 507 -21.70 1.94 33.49
CA GLU A 507 -22.00 0.58 33.99
C GLU A 507 -20.78 -0.17 34.56
N VAL A 508 -19.56 0.14 34.11
CA VAL A 508 -18.37 -0.68 34.38
C VAL A 508 -17.40 -0.02 35.37
N TYR A 509 -17.20 1.30 35.27
CA TYR A 509 -16.43 2.06 36.26
C TYR A 509 -17.20 2.21 37.57
N THR A 510 -16.48 2.12 38.69
CA THR A 510 -16.96 2.55 39.99
C THR A 510 -17.26 4.05 40.01
N VAL A 511 -18.00 4.50 41.02
CA VAL A 511 -18.35 5.91 41.21
C VAL A 511 -17.09 6.79 41.26
N ASP A 512 -16.03 6.31 41.92
CA ASP A 512 -14.78 7.06 42.11
C ASP A 512 -13.91 7.09 40.83
N GLU A 513 -13.76 5.96 40.12
CA GLU A 513 -13.10 5.93 38.80
C GLU A 513 -13.80 6.86 37.80
N ARG A 514 -15.14 6.82 37.77
CA ARG A 514 -15.97 7.70 36.94
C ARG A 514 -15.80 9.16 37.31
N ALA A 515 -15.84 9.50 38.60
CA ALA A 515 -15.67 10.87 39.07
C ALA A 515 -14.27 11.43 38.77
N HIS A 516 -13.22 10.62 38.97
CA HIS A 516 -11.85 10.98 38.63
C HIS A 516 -11.67 11.16 37.11
N PHE A 517 -12.20 10.25 36.29
CA PHE A 517 -12.16 10.40 34.84
C PHE A 517 -12.85 11.68 34.36
N MET A 518 -14.08 11.93 34.80
CA MET A 518 -14.90 13.06 34.35
C MET A 518 -14.34 14.44 34.75
N SER A 519 -13.51 14.51 35.80
CA SER A 519 -12.95 15.77 36.30
C SER A 519 -11.48 15.96 35.95
N ALA A 520 -10.61 15.07 36.45
CA ALA A 520 -9.16 15.20 36.30
C ALA A 520 -8.67 14.75 34.92
N VAL A 521 -9.03 13.54 34.49
CA VAL A 521 -8.50 12.98 33.24
C VAL A 521 -9.06 13.73 32.04
N LEU A 522 -10.37 13.95 31.99
CA LEU A 522 -11.05 14.61 30.87
C LEU A 522 -10.55 16.05 30.63
N SER A 523 -10.42 16.88 31.69
CA SER A 523 -9.87 18.24 31.58
C SER A 523 -8.45 18.24 30.98
N ASN A 524 -7.61 17.29 31.40
CA ASN A 524 -6.25 17.21 30.88
C ASN A 524 -6.17 16.67 29.44
N ILE A 525 -7.07 15.75 29.02
CA ILE A 525 -7.19 15.36 27.60
C ILE A 525 -7.64 16.58 26.76
N CYS A 526 -8.62 17.37 27.22
CA CYS A 526 -9.00 18.62 26.58
C CYS A 526 -7.80 19.59 26.47
N THR A 527 -7.07 19.79 27.57
CA THR A 527 -5.86 20.65 27.61
C THR A 527 -4.80 20.20 26.62
N LEU A 528 -4.54 18.89 26.52
CA LEU A 528 -3.57 18.31 25.59
C LEU A 528 -3.99 18.43 24.13
N ALA A 529 -5.29 18.35 23.83
CA ALA A 529 -5.82 18.56 22.48
C ALA A 529 -5.84 20.05 22.07
N VAL A 530 -6.31 20.94 22.95
CA VAL A 530 -6.41 22.41 22.72
C VAL A 530 -5.05 23.06 22.49
N ASN A 531 -3.97 22.49 23.03
CA ASN A 531 -2.62 23.05 22.92
C ASN A 531 -1.73 22.28 21.93
N VAL A 532 -2.32 21.55 20.96
CA VAL A 532 -1.56 20.76 19.98
C VAL A 532 -0.57 21.59 19.14
N ASP A 533 -0.89 22.85 18.84
CA ASP A 533 0.00 23.84 18.20
C ASP A 533 1.20 24.26 19.09
N LYS A 534 0.97 24.31 20.40
CA LYS A 534 1.93 24.65 21.47
C LYS A 534 2.72 23.43 21.99
N ILE A 535 2.47 22.24 21.44
CA ILE A 535 3.14 20.98 21.81
C ILE A 535 3.81 20.34 20.58
N CYS A 536 3.06 20.16 19.49
CA CYS A 536 3.54 19.71 18.19
C CYS A 536 3.86 20.93 17.32
N SER A 537 5.09 21.44 17.43
CA SER A 537 5.58 22.64 16.74
C SER A 537 5.50 22.62 15.22
N ARG A 538 5.37 21.45 14.61
CA ARG A 538 4.91 21.24 13.23
C ARG A 538 4.22 19.87 13.10
N PRO A 539 3.38 19.64 12.09
CA PRO A 539 2.84 18.33 11.80
C PRO A 539 3.89 17.22 11.61
N PRO A 540 3.68 16.00 12.15
CA PRO A 540 4.48 14.84 11.80
C PRO A 540 4.42 14.54 10.28
N PRO A 541 5.55 14.19 9.62
CA PRO A 541 5.51 13.70 8.25
C PRO A 541 5.00 12.25 8.19
N LEU A 542 4.33 11.90 7.10
CA LEU A 542 3.77 10.58 6.86
C LEU A 542 4.84 9.60 6.38
N LEU A 543 4.81 8.39 6.95
CA LEU A 543 5.70 7.29 6.65
C LEU A 543 5.14 6.45 5.50
N ARG A 544 5.22 7.02 4.29
CA ARG A 544 4.67 6.51 3.02
C ARG A 544 5.37 5.25 2.50
N ILE A 545 4.69 4.46 1.67
CA ILE A 545 5.23 3.29 0.95
C ILE A 545 6.52 3.65 0.22
N GLY A 546 7.50 2.75 0.21
CA GLY A 546 8.81 2.99 -0.40
C GLY A 546 9.74 3.95 0.37
N SER A 547 9.28 4.60 1.43
CA SER A 547 10.13 5.46 2.24
C SER A 547 11.00 4.68 3.23
N ASN A 548 12.26 5.11 3.34
CA ASN A 548 13.19 4.72 4.40
C ASN A 548 13.36 5.94 5.32
N ARG A 549 12.36 6.19 6.18
CA ARG A 549 12.29 7.39 7.04
C ARG A 549 11.92 7.07 8.48
N THR A 550 12.39 7.92 9.39
CA THR A 550 12.03 7.92 10.82
C THR A 550 11.37 9.24 11.20
N VAL A 551 10.39 9.19 12.11
CA VAL A 551 9.87 10.34 12.86
C VAL A 551 10.20 10.14 14.34
N THR A 552 10.60 11.19 15.04
CA THR A 552 10.91 11.15 16.49
C THR A 552 10.28 12.33 17.22
N MET A 553 9.61 12.06 18.33
CA MET A 553 8.80 13.01 19.09
C MET A 553 8.87 12.69 20.59
N SER A 554 8.52 13.63 21.46
CA SER A 554 8.40 13.35 22.90
C SER A 554 7.13 12.54 23.22
N GLN A 555 7.10 11.82 24.35
CA GLN A 555 5.86 11.19 24.84
C GLN A 555 4.76 12.24 25.12
N LYS A 556 5.14 13.49 25.46
CA LYS A 556 4.24 14.65 25.58
C LYS A 556 3.60 15.08 24.25
N GLN A 557 4.33 15.00 23.14
CA GLN A 557 3.79 15.17 21.79
C GLN A 557 2.88 13.99 21.40
N ALA A 558 3.26 12.77 21.77
CA ALA A 558 2.43 11.59 21.55
C ALA A 558 1.08 11.69 22.28
N ALA A 559 1.09 12.11 23.55
CA ALA A 559 -0.08 12.37 24.38
C ALA A 559 -1.04 13.40 23.76
N SER A 560 -0.52 14.52 23.25
CA SER A 560 -1.32 15.53 22.55
C SER A 560 -1.99 14.97 21.29
N LEU A 561 -1.24 14.23 20.46
CA LEU A 561 -1.79 13.58 19.26
C LEU A 561 -2.82 12.48 19.58
N LEU A 562 -2.66 11.75 20.69
CA LEU A 562 -3.67 10.78 21.16
C LEU A 562 -4.90 11.45 21.77
N SER A 563 -4.74 12.63 22.38
CA SER A 563 -5.88 13.46 22.81
C SER A 563 -6.67 13.99 21.60
N CYS A 564 -5.99 14.34 20.51
CA CYS A 564 -6.66 14.60 19.22
C CYS A 564 -7.34 13.36 18.63
N ALA A 565 -6.78 12.16 18.82
CA ALA A 565 -7.40 10.90 18.39
C ALA A 565 -8.68 10.56 19.18
N PHE A 566 -8.67 10.81 20.49
CA PHE A 566 -9.82 10.69 21.39
C PHE A 566 -10.98 11.56 20.91
N PHE A 567 -10.76 12.87 20.73
CA PHE A 567 -11.80 13.79 20.21
C PHE A 567 -12.05 13.65 18.70
N CYS A 568 -11.48 12.63 18.06
CA CYS A 568 -11.69 12.27 16.66
C CYS A 568 -11.33 13.40 15.67
N LEU A 569 -10.34 14.22 16.02
CA LEU A 569 -10.01 15.48 15.35
C LEU A 569 -9.29 15.32 14.02
N PHE A 570 -8.74 14.14 13.69
CA PHE A 570 -7.94 13.99 12.47
C PHE A 570 -8.84 13.96 11.23
N PRO A 571 -8.81 15.00 10.37
CA PRO A 571 -9.75 15.18 9.28
C PRO A 571 -9.47 14.20 8.15
N ARG A 572 -10.51 13.88 7.37
CA ARG A 572 -10.49 12.95 6.22
C ARG A 572 -10.15 11.48 6.55
N ARG A 573 -9.67 11.14 7.76
CA ARG A 573 -9.28 9.78 8.17
C ARG A 573 -10.43 8.77 8.33
N PHE A 574 -11.68 9.23 8.47
CA PHE A 574 -12.86 8.36 8.61
C PHE A 574 -13.13 7.51 7.36
N ASN A 575 -12.89 8.05 6.17
CA ASN A 575 -13.27 7.41 4.91
C ASN A 575 -12.09 6.64 4.33
N GLN A 576 -12.06 5.31 4.48
CA GLN A 576 -11.05 4.42 3.90
C GLN A 576 -11.46 3.81 2.54
N LYS A 577 -12.48 4.36 1.86
CA LYS A 577 -12.84 3.91 0.51
C LYS A 577 -11.68 4.08 -0.47
N VAL A 578 -11.59 3.20 -1.47
CA VAL A 578 -10.66 3.35 -2.60
C VAL A 578 -10.85 4.73 -3.23
N GLY A 579 -9.76 5.47 -3.42
CA GLY A 579 -9.75 6.87 -3.87
C GLY A 579 -9.83 7.93 -2.78
N SER A 580 -9.93 7.54 -1.51
CA SER A 580 -9.71 8.46 -0.40
C SER A 580 -8.22 8.77 -0.23
N GLU A 581 -7.90 10.00 0.17
CA GLU A 581 -6.52 10.45 0.43
C GLU A 581 -5.75 9.54 1.40
N TYR A 582 -6.47 8.90 2.33
CA TYR A 582 -5.92 8.03 3.36
C TYR A 582 -6.34 6.55 3.19
N GLU A 583 -6.68 6.11 1.97
CA GLU A 583 -7.09 4.71 1.69
C GLU A 583 -6.05 3.68 2.17
N ASN A 584 -4.76 4.05 2.11
CA ASN A 584 -3.63 3.20 2.48
C ASN A 584 -3.26 3.29 3.97
N TYR A 585 -4.07 3.96 4.80
CA TYR A 585 -3.83 4.16 6.24
C TYR A 585 -4.97 3.59 7.09
N GLN A 586 -4.67 3.34 8.36
CA GLN A 586 -5.71 3.12 9.37
C GLN A 586 -6.41 4.43 9.77
N ASN A 587 -7.64 4.32 10.27
CA ASN A 587 -8.31 5.40 11.00
C ASN A 587 -7.70 5.49 12.41
N PRO A 588 -7.06 6.63 12.78
CA PRO A 588 -6.51 6.82 14.12
C PRO A 588 -7.56 7.34 15.11
N ASN A 589 -8.71 7.85 14.64
CA ASN A 589 -9.75 8.44 15.49
C ASN A 589 -10.50 7.34 16.26
N PHE A 590 -10.79 7.59 17.54
CA PHE A 590 -11.33 6.57 18.46
C PHE A 590 -12.82 6.25 18.25
N ASN A 591 -13.48 6.85 17.25
CA ASN A 591 -14.92 6.73 17.02
C ASN A 591 -15.41 5.27 16.90
N THR A 592 -14.63 4.37 16.27
CA THR A 592 -14.99 2.94 16.18
C THR A 592 -14.66 2.15 17.45
N LEU A 593 -13.77 2.65 18.31
CA LEU A 593 -13.42 2.07 19.60
C LEU A 593 -14.49 2.39 20.66
N PHE A 594 -15.06 3.61 20.60
CA PHE A 594 -16.21 4.04 21.40
C PHE A 594 -17.55 3.44 20.95
N GLN A 595 -17.64 2.97 19.70
CA GLN A 595 -18.82 2.28 19.18
C GLN A 595 -18.86 0.81 19.64
N GLY A 596 -20.06 0.28 19.83
CA GLY A 596 -20.31 -1.13 20.09
C GLY A 596 -21.68 -1.58 19.56
N GLY A 597 -21.88 -2.89 19.46
CA GLY A 597 -23.18 -3.46 19.06
C GLY A 597 -24.31 -3.16 20.07
N ARG A 598 -25.51 -3.70 19.82
CA ARG A 598 -26.78 -3.46 20.58
C ARG A 598 -26.75 -3.68 22.12
N LYS A 599 -25.60 -4.02 22.71
CA LYS A 599 -25.35 -4.18 24.16
C LYS A 599 -24.17 -3.32 24.66
N GLY A 600 -23.85 -2.21 23.98
CA GLY A 600 -22.76 -1.31 24.37
C GLY A 600 -21.37 -1.95 24.29
N GLY A 601 -21.09 -2.69 23.22
CA GLY A 601 -19.77 -3.29 22.96
C GLY A 601 -19.55 -4.69 23.55
N THR A 602 -18.48 -5.33 23.07
CA THR A 602 -17.99 -6.64 23.51
C THR A 602 -17.12 -6.49 24.77
N THR A 603 -17.04 -7.52 25.61
CA THR A 603 -16.34 -7.46 26.90
C THR A 603 -14.88 -7.03 26.74
N TRP A 604 -14.13 -7.72 25.88
CA TRP A 604 -12.72 -7.43 25.61
C TRP A 604 -12.50 -6.02 25.02
N LYS A 605 -13.50 -5.40 24.38
CA LYS A 605 -13.40 -4.02 23.87
C LYS A 605 -13.53 -2.97 24.97
N LEU A 606 -14.33 -3.23 26.00
CA LEU A 606 -14.34 -2.42 27.23
C LEU A 606 -12.98 -2.53 27.96
N GLU A 607 -12.39 -3.73 27.99
CA GLU A 607 -11.06 -3.97 28.57
C GLU A 607 -9.93 -3.30 27.76
N LYS A 608 -10.04 -3.23 26.42
CA LYS A 608 -9.17 -2.39 25.58
C LYS A 608 -9.31 -0.90 25.92
N LEU A 609 -10.53 -0.39 26.08
CA LEU A 609 -10.75 0.99 26.51
C LEU A 609 -10.16 1.26 27.90
N LYS A 610 -10.30 0.34 28.87
CA LYS A 610 -9.64 0.45 30.18
C LYS A 610 -8.14 0.66 30.04
N CYS A 611 -7.46 -0.13 29.22
CA CYS A 611 -6.01 0.00 29.02
C CYS A 611 -5.61 1.37 28.45
N VAL A 612 -6.40 1.91 27.50
CA VAL A 612 -6.18 3.23 26.89
C VAL A 612 -6.54 4.38 27.83
N PHE A 613 -7.54 4.20 28.70
CA PHE A 613 -7.95 5.20 29.68
C PHE A 613 -7.01 5.21 30.88
N HIS A 614 -6.47 4.05 31.26
CA HIS A 614 -5.40 3.93 32.23
C HIS A 614 -4.12 4.66 31.77
N TYR A 615 -3.77 4.61 30.47
CA TYR A 615 -2.74 5.46 29.89
C TYR A 615 -3.03 6.95 30.11
N PHE A 616 -4.23 7.43 29.73
CA PHE A 616 -4.58 8.84 29.93
C PHE A 616 -4.55 9.25 31.41
N HIS A 617 -5.04 8.42 32.33
CA HIS A 617 -4.90 8.63 33.77
C HIS A 617 -3.42 8.77 34.17
N ARG A 618 -2.57 7.77 33.88
CA ARG A 618 -1.12 7.79 34.14
C ARG A 618 -0.41 9.04 33.62
N ILE A 619 -0.64 9.44 32.37
CA ILE A 619 0.04 10.61 31.78
C ILE A 619 -0.51 11.96 32.26
N THR A 620 -1.71 12.00 32.85
CA THR A 620 -2.30 13.22 33.42
C THR A 620 -1.99 13.39 34.91
N GLU A 621 -1.65 12.32 35.62
CA GLU A 621 -0.99 12.39 36.94
C GLU A 621 0.50 12.78 36.83
N LYS A 622 1.28 12.07 35.99
CA LYS A 622 2.67 12.45 35.67
C LYS A 622 2.94 12.27 34.18
N MET A 623 3.04 13.38 33.47
CA MET A 623 3.44 13.41 32.06
C MET A 623 4.82 12.76 31.87
N PRO A 624 4.96 11.69 31.07
CA PRO A 624 6.24 11.07 30.82
C PRO A 624 7.12 11.95 29.92
N ASN A 625 8.40 12.04 30.29
CA ASN A 625 9.40 12.92 29.68
C ASN A 625 10.35 12.20 28.70
N GLY A 626 10.05 10.96 28.30
CA GLY A 626 10.86 10.25 27.30
C GLY A 626 10.54 10.66 25.87
N VAL A 627 11.17 9.94 24.95
CA VAL A 627 11.10 10.13 23.51
C VAL A 627 10.69 8.83 22.85
N ILE A 628 9.96 8.89 21.74
CA ILE A 628 9.60 7.74 20.92
C ILE A 628 9.98 7.96 19.45
N SER A 629 10.26 6.88 18.72
CA SER A 629 10.54 6.92 17.29
C SER A 629 9.72 5.90 16.49
N PHE A 630 9.13 6.36 15.39
CA PHE A 630 8.45 5.52 14.39
C PHE A 630 9.33 5.48 13.14
N ARG A 631 9.76 4.30 12.69
CA ARG A 631 10.60 4.15 11.49
C ARG A 631 9.98 3.19 10.49
N ARG A 632 9.72 3.66 9.27
CA ARG A 632 9.51 2.76 8.12
C ARG A 632 10.85 2.35 7.55
N TYR A 633 11.01 1.06 7.29
CA TYR A 633 12.16 0.50 6.58
C TYR A 633 11.70 -0.28 5.37
N GLN A 634 12.29 -0.01 4.20
CA GLN A 634 12.18 -0.86 3.02
C GLN A 634 13.53 -1.52 2.76
N LEU A 635 13.55 -2.85 2.71
CA LEU A 635 14.71 -3.62 2.27
C LEU A 635 14.97 -3.35 0.78
N PRO A 636 16.14 -2.81 0.40
CA PRO A 636 16.52 -2.66 -1.00
C PRO A 636 16.73 -4.03 -1.65
N GLU A 637 16.41 -4.17 -2.94
CA GLU A 637 16.55 -5.45 -3.65
C GLU A 637 18.00 -5.97 -3.63
N SER A 638 18.99 -5.06 -3.75
CA SER A 638 20.42 -5.36 -3.60
C SER A 638 20.86 -5.81 -2.20
N CYS A 639 19.96 -5.76 -1.22
CA CYS A 639 20.15 -6.26 0.14
C CYS A 639 19.35 -7.55 0.41
N VAL A 640 18.59 -8.07 -0.55
CA VAL A 640 17.93 -9.38 -0.43
C VAL A 640 19.00 -10.47 -0.54
N PRO A 641 19.13 -11.39 0.44
CA PRO A 641 20.12 -12.45 0.39
C PRO A 641 19.89 -13.37 -0.80
N LYS A 642 20.98 -13.81 -1.42
CA LYS A 642 20.97 -14.96 -2.31
C LYS A 642 20.88 -16.24 -1.49
N TRP A 643 19.68 -16.60 -1.06
CA TRP A 643 19.41 -17.71 -0.14
C TRP A 643 20.09 -19.03 -0.53
N THR A 644 20.13 -19.35 -1.83
CA THR A 644 20.76 -20.57 -2.40
C THR A 644 22.29 -20.54 -2.45
N GLU A 645 22.92 -19.39 -2.18
CA GLU A 645 24.37 -19.19 -2.12
C GLU A 645 24.86 -18.89 -0.69
N SER A 646 23.97 -18.90 0.31
CA SER A 646 24.31 -18.51 1.69
C SER A 646 25.13 -19.57 2.42
N THR A 647 26.21 -19.13 3.07
CA THR A 647 27.10 -19.95 3.90
C THR A 647 26.91 -19.71 5.41
N GLU A 648 25.90 -18.93 5.80
CA GLU A 648 25.63 -18.62 7.21
C GLU A 648 25.21 -19.88 7.98
N SER A 649 25.81 -20.07 9.16
CA SER A 649 25.44 -21.13 10.10
C SER A 649 24.19 -20.74 10.91
N LEU A 650 23.52 -21.71 11.52
CA LEU A 650 22.35 -21.44 12.37
C LEU A 650 22.70 -20.59 13.60
N CYS A 651 21.84 -19.61 13.91
CA CYS A 651 21.97 -18.80 15.12
C CYS A 651 21.67 -19.61 16.40
N LYS A 652 22.10 -19.08 17.56
CA LYS A 652 21.65 -19.57 18.88
C LYS A 652 20.13 -19.38 19.00
N ILE A 653 19.43 -20.38 19.54
CA ILE A 653 18.01 -20.25 19.88
C ILE A 653 17.71 -20.56 21.35
N HIS A 654 16.65 -19.96 21.86
CA HIS A 654 15.99 -20.28 23.11
C HIS A 654 14.50 -20.50 22.81
N ILE A 655 13.97 -21.70 23.05
CA ILE A 655 12.55 -22.02 22.83
C ILE A 655 11.89 -22.23 24.19
N THR A 656 10.78 -21.56 24.46
CA THR A 656 10.04 -21.69 25.73
C THR A 656 8.53 -21.67 25.51
N LYS A 657 7.78 -22.32 26.40
CA LYS A 657 6.31 -22.27 26.45
C LYS A 657 5.79 -21.13 27.36
N ASN A 658 6.65 -20.64 28.26
CA ASN A 658 6.39 -19.68 29.33
C ASN A 658 6.71 -18.24 28.87
N LYS A 659 6.16 -17.22 29.57
CA LYS A 659 6.32 -15.77 29.30
C LYS A 659 5.69 -15.29 27.98
N THR A 660 5.64 -13.97 27.77
CA THR A 660 5.15 -13.32 26.54
C THR A 660 6.26 -12.54 25.81
N ILE A 661 5.96 -11.98 24.63
CA ILE A 661 6.96 -11.26 23.81
C ILE A 661 7.30 -9.90 24.43
N GLU A 662 6.33 -9.28 25.10
CA GLU A 662 6.39 -8.01 25.80
C GLU A 662 7.03 -8.10 27.20
N ASP A 663 7.39 -9.29 27.67
CA ASP A 663 8.20 -9.51 28.87
C ASP A 663 9.69 -9.74 28.53
N MET A 664 10.08 -9.57 27.27
CA MET A 664 11.44 -9.83 26.76
C MET A 664 12.18 -8.51 26.51
N ASP A 665 12.37 -7.73 27.56
CA ASP A 665 12.97 -6.39 27.49
C ASP A 665 14.40 -6.41 26.96
N GLY A 666 14.77 -5.39 26.19
CA GLY A 666 16.08 -5.29 25.54
C GLY A 666 16.33 -6.30 24.41
N LEU A 667 15.31 -7.05 23.97
CA LEU A 667 15.31 -7.79 22.70
C LEU A 667 14.53 -7.02 21.61
N LEU A 668 14.68 -7.44 20.35
CA LEU A 668 13.78 -6.99 19.29
C LEU A 668 12.48 -7.79 19.37
N GLN A 669 11.43 -7.15 19.86
CA GLN A 669 10.12 -7.76 20.11
C GLN A 669 9.29 -7.73 18.81
N VAL A 670 8.72 -8.87 18.41
CA VAL A 670 7.94 -8.98 17.18
C VAL A 670 6.45 -8.74 17.45
N ASP A 671 5.88 -7.82 16.69
CA ASP A 671 4.44 -7.62 16.57
C ASP A 671 3.94 -8.43 15.34
N PHE A 672 2.99 -9.33 15.54
CA PHE A 672 2.42 -10.22 14.51
C PHE A 672 1.38 -9.48 13.66
N ALA A 673 1.83 -8.36 13.08
CA ALA A 673 0.99 -7.29 12.59
C ALA A 673 0.00 -7.67 11.47
N ASN A 674 -1.02 -6.85 11.30
CA ASN A 674 -1.67 -6.67 10.02
C ASN A 674 -0.79 -5.78 9.13
N LYS A 675 -0.88 -5.96 7.80
CA LYS A 675 -0.25 -5.01 6.86
C LYS A 675 -0.77 -3.57 7.07
N TYR A 676 -2.00 -3.40 7.56
CA TYR A 676 -2.51 -2.15 8.10
C TYR A 676 -2.25 -2.11 9.61
N ILE A 677 -1.04 -1.69 9.99
CA ILE A 677 -0.48 -1.74 11.36
C ILE A 677 -1.47 -1.32 12.47
N GLY A 678 -1.54 -2.11 13.54
CA GLY A 678 -2.55 -2.03 14.59
C GLY A 678 -3.85 -2.79 14.28
N GLY A 679 -3.95 -3.43 13.12
CA GLY A 679 -5.00 -4.40 12.77
C GLY A 679 -6.43 -3.97 13.12
N GLY A 680 -7.06 -4.71 14.03
CA GLY A 680 -8.41 -4.47 14.53
C GLY A 680 -8.47 -3.65 15.82
N VAL A 681 -7.42 -2.93 16.23
CA VAL A 681 -7.33 -2.33 17.58
C VAL A 681 -8.43 -1.31 17.84
N MET A 682 -8.77 -0.48 16.85
CA MET A 682 -9.90 0.47 16.92
C MET A 682 -11.27 -0.19 16.72
N ASN A 683 -11.34 -1.51 16.54
CA ASN A 683 -12.55 -2.29 16.24
C ASN A 683 -12.70 -3.44 17.25
N GLU A 684 -13.11 -4.64 16.82
CA GLU A 684 -13.29 -5.83 17.69
C GLU A 684 -12.02 -6.68 17.87
N GLY A 685 -10.91 -6.37 17.18
CA GLY A 685 -9.67 -7.14 17.23
C GLY A 685 -9.02 -7.12 18.62
N CYS A 686 -8.48 -8.26 19.06
CA CYS A 686 -7.95 -8.44 20.42
C CYS A 686 -6.94 -9.61 20.51
N VAL A 687 -6.15 -9.83 19.46
CA VAL A 687 -5.03 -10.79 19.46
C VAL A 687 -3.72 -10.05 19.75
N GLN A 688 -2.56 -10.69 19.56
CA GLN A 688 -1.27 -10.17 20.03
C GLN A 688 -0.94 -8.74 19.55
N GLU A 689 -1.26 -8.38 18.30
CA GLU A 689 -1.13 -7.00 17.79
C GLU A 689 -2.00 -6.04 18.61
N GLU A 690 -3.33 -6.23 18.65
CA GLU A 690 -4.21 -5.26 19.32
C GLU A 690 -3.98 -5.19 20.83
N ILE A 691 -3.64 -6.31 21.48
CA ILE A 691 -3.28 -6.35 22.90
C ILE A 691 -2.03 -5.50 23.13
N ARG A 692 -0.97 -5.68 22.33
CA ARG A 692 0.27 -4.91 22.51
C ARG A 692 0.03 -3.41 22.29
N PHE A 693 -0.81 -3.04 21.32
CA PHE A 693 -1.16 -1.66 21.05
C PHE A 693 -1.98 -0.98 22.16
N VAL A 694 -2.79 -1.70 22.94
CA VAL A 694 -3.54 -1.09 24.07
C VAL A 694 -2.78 -1.09 25.39
N ILE A 695 -1.82 -2.02 25.61
CA ILE A 695 -0.93 -1.94 26.78
C ILE A 695 0.22 -0.94 26.57
N CYS A 696 0.54 -0.58 25.32
CA CYS A 696 1.47 0.49 24.95
C CYS A 696 0.79 1.56 24.04
N PRO A 697 -0.20 2.37 24.51
CA PRO A 697 -1.04 3.21 23.63
C PRO A 697 -0.31 4.23 22.74
N GLU A 698 0.93 4.60 23.07
CA GLU A 698 1.79 5.41 22.20
C GLU A 698 1.98 4.77 20.81
N MET A 699 1.94 3.44 20.72
CA MET A 699 1.97 2.69 19.45
C MET A 699 0.77 2.99 18.54
N LEU A 700 -0.39 3.42 19.07
CA LEU A 700 -1.58 3.77 18.28
C LEU A 700 -1.31 4.93 17.29
N LEU A 701 -0.25 5.72 17.49
CA LEU A 701 0.15 6.76 16.53
C LEU A 701 0.76 6.19 15.24
N SER A 702 1.13 4.92 15.17
CA SER A 702 1.53 4.33 13.89
C SER A 702 0.35 4.28 12.90
N LEU A 703 -0.89 4.16 13.38
CA LEU A 703 -2.11 4.27 12.56
C LEU A 703 -2.23 5.66 11.94
N LEU A 704 -1.84 6.71 12.68
CA LEU A 704 -1.83 8.10 12.20
C LEU A 704 -0.75 8.30 11.13
N LEU A 705 0.45 7.73 11.33
CA LEU A 705 1.66 8.04 10.58
C LEU A 705 1.92 7.15 9.35
N CYS A 706 1.52 5.87 9.36
CA CYS A 706 2.08 4.86 8.46
C CYS A 706 1.09 4.35 7.40
N GLU A 707 1.57 4.23 6.16
CA GLU A 707 0.84 3.50 5.10
C GLU A 707 0.98 1.97 5.24
N VAL A 708 0.07 1.24 4.60
CA VAL A 708 0.06 -0.23 4.52
C VAL A 708 1.44 -0.82 4.20
N ILE A 709 1.89 -1.76 5.02
CA ILE A 709 3.22 -2.38 4.94
C ILE A 709 3.28 -3.27 3.69
N GLN A 710 4.37 -3.14 2.92
CA GLN A 710 4.60 -3.93 1.71
C GLN A 710 5.46 -5.18 1.98
N PRO A 711 5.52 -6.17 1.07
CA PRO A 711 6.22 -7.44 1.32
C PRO A 711 7.71 -7.30 1.70
N ASN A 712 8.40 -6.27 1.19
CA ASN A 712 9.80 -5.95 1.49
C ASN A 712 9.96 -4.75 2.46
N GLU A 713 8.95 -4.50 3.30
CA GLU A 713 8.93 -3.38 4.25
C GLU A 713 8.61 -3.85 5.68
N CYS A 714 8.93 -3.02 6.67
CA CYS A 714 8.47 -3.16 8.06
C CYS A 714 8.39 -1.78 8.74
N ILE A 715 7.79 -1.75 9.94
CA ILE A 715 7.73 -0.55 10.78
C ILE A 715 8.34 -0.90 12.14
N PHE A 716 9.30 -0.11 12.59
CA PHE A 716 9.83 -0.17 13.96
C PHE A 716 9.16 0.89 14.83
N LEU A 717 8.80 0.49 16.04
CA LEU A 717 8.24 1.33 17.10
C LEU A 717 9.23 1.27 18.27
N ILE A 718 9.85 2.40 18.59
CA ILE A 718 11.06 2.46 19.42
C ILE A 718 10.80 3.40 20.59
N GLY A 719 10.95 2.90 21.81
CA GLY A 719 10.85 3.70 23.04
C GLY A 719 9.46 3.81 23.66
N CYS A 720 8.42 3.24 23.03
CA CYS A 720 7.06 3.28 23.55
C CYS A 720 6.95 2.54 24.89
N GLU A 721 6.32 3.18 25.87
CA GLU A 721 6.17 2.67 27.23
C GLU A 721 5.00 1.66 27.36
N ARG A 722 5.17 0.64 28.21
CA ARG A 722 4.09 -0.27 28.65
C ARG A 722 3.41 0.34 29.87
N PHE A 723 2.14 0.70 29.74
CA PHE A 723 1.37 1.34 30.82
C PHE A 723 0.51 0.35 31.59
N SER A 724 0.10 -0.77 30.98
CA SER A 724 -0.96 -1.63 31.52
C SER A 724 -0.52 -3.10 31.63
N SER A 725 -0.82 -3.69 32.79
CA SER A 725 -0.80 -5.12 33.02
C SER A 725 -2.13 -5.72 32.54
N TYR A 726 -2.10 -6.95 32.03
CA TYR A 726 -3.29 -7.62 31.51
C TYR A 726 -3.34 -9.10 31.92
N ARG A 727 -4.49 -9.72 31.68
CA ARG A 727 -4.64 -11.18 31.55
C ARG A 727 -5.61 -11.48 30.41
N GLY A 728 -5.86 -12.74 30.10
CA GLY A 728 -6.74 -13.07 28.99
C GLY A 728 -6.07 -12.96 27.62
N TYR A 729 -6.70 -13.54 26.61
CA TYR A 729 -6.36 -13.37 25.20
C TYR A 729 -7.61 -13.47 24.34
N SER A 730 -7.68 -12.74 23.23
CA SER A 730 -8.87 -12.68 22.37
C SER A 730 -10.13 -12.31 23.20
N THR A 731 -11.20 -13.10 23.11
CA THR A 731 -12.46 -12.88 23.82
C THR A 731 -12.37 -12.88 25.35
N SER A 732 -11.27 -13.40 25.92
CA SER A 732 -11.03 -13.45 27.36
C SER A 732 -10.15 -12.30 27.89
N PHE A 733 -9.61 -11.44 27.01
CA PHE A 733 -8.73 -10.33 27.38
C PHE A 733 -9.35 -9.39 28.43
N GLN A 734 -8.58 -9.08 29.46
CA GLN A 734 -8.92 -8.20 30.58
C GLN A 734 -7.75 -7.31 30.98
N PHE A 735 -8.03 -6.06 31.32
CA PHE A 735 -7.10 -5.21 32.05
C PHE A 735 -6.89 -5.81 33.46
N LYS A 736 -5.64 -5.96 33.89
CA LYS A 736 -5.29 -6.53 35.21
C LYS A 736 -4.99 -5.42 36.22
N ASP A 737 -4.06 -4.54 35.90
CA ASP A 737 -3.54 -3.48 36.78
C ASP A 737 -2.69 -2.47 35.98
N ASN A 738 -2.15 -1.47 36.66
CA ASN A 738 -1.02 -0.65 36.21
C ASN A 738 0.21 -1.51 35.85
N TYR A 739 1.10 -0.99 35.00
CA TYR A 739 2.44 -1.51 34.78
C TYR A 739 3.47 -0.39 34.95
N ILE A 740 4.42 -0.59 35.85
CA ILE A 740 5.58 0.28 36.02
C ILE A 740 6.68 -0.24 35.11
N ASP A 741 6.84 0.41 33.96
CA ASP A 741 7.86 0.05 32.98
C ASP A 741 9.23 0.54 33.47
N GLU A 742 10.03 -0.38 34.00
CA GLU A 742 11.40 -0.11 34.48
C GLU A 742 12.45 -0.18 33.34
N THR A 743 12.05 -0.41 32.08
CA THR A 743 12.98 -0.51 30.94
C THR A 743 13.87 0.74 30.87
N PRO A 744 15.21 0.60 30.88
CA PRO A 744 16.13 1.73 30.83
C PRO A 744 15.96 2.58 29.57
N LYS A 745 16.34 3.86 29.66
CA LYS A 745 16.34 4.80 28.53
C LYS A 745 17.72 4.85 27.84
N ASP A 746 17.70 5.01 26.52
CA ASP A 746 18.88 5.31 25.71
C ASP A 746 19.32 6.78 25.84
N SER A 747 20.41 7.16 25.15
CA SER A 747 20.93 8.54 25.16
C SER A 747 20.00 9.58 24.54
N TRP A 748 18.95 9.16 23.82
CA TRP A 748 17.90 10.04 23.27
C TRP A 748 16.67 10.12 24.20
N GLY A 749 16.66 9.41 25.34
CA GLY A 749 15.54 9.37 26.27
C GLY A 749 14.43 8.38 25.90
N ARG A 750 14.70 7.48 24.94
CA ARG A 750 13.75 6.44 24.50
C ARG A 750 13.97 5.17 25.32
N LYS A 751 12.92 4.48 25.75
CA LYS A 751 13.08 3.16 26.38
C LYS A 751 13.77 2.18 25.43
N LEU A 752 14.56 1.24 25.97
CA LEU A 752 15.18 0.13 25.24
C LEU A 752 14.17 -0.98 24.86
N CYS A 753 12.95 -0.55 24.54
CA CYS A 753 11.82 -1.33 24.04
C CYS A 753 11.75 -1.12 22.52
N HIS A 754 12.15 -2.14 21.76
CA HIS A 754 12.18 -2.11 20.30
C HIS A 754 11.17 -3.12 19.73
N VAL A 755 10.03 -2.63 19.25
CA VAL A 755 9.00 -3.46 18.60
C VAL A 755 9.14 -3.35 17.07
N VAL A 756 8.93 -4.46 16.34
CA VAL A 756 8.85 -4.47 14.88
C VAL A 756 7.55 -5.11 14.39
N ALA A 757 6.76 -4.34 13.64
CA ALA A 757 5.54 -4.79 13.00
C ALA A 757 5.88 -5.65 11.77
N MET A 758 5.54 -6.93 11.85
CA MET A 758 5.87 -7.96 10.87
C MET A 758 4.60 -8.66 10.40
N ASP A 759 4.01 -8.20 9.28
CA ASP A 759 2.77 -8.78 8.77
C ASP A 759 2.98 -10.10 8.03
N ALA A 760 2.22 -11.14 8.38
CA ALA A 760 2.20 -12.43 7.66
C ALA A 760 1.17 -12.44 6.52
N ILE A 761 1.23 -13.43 5.62
CA ILE A 761 0.13 -13.73 4.71
C ILE A 761 -0.99 -14.45 5.49
N ALA A 762 -2.24 -14.00 5.32
CA ALA A 762 -3.43 -14.73 5.75
C ALA A 762 -3.81 -15.82 4.73
N PHE A 763 -3.75 -17.08 5.12
CA PHE A 763 -3.92 -18.22 4.22
C PHE A 763 -5.33 -18.83 4.29
N TYR A 764 -6.24 -18.36 3.43
CA TYR A 764 -7.57 -18.98 3.26
C TYR A 764 -7.45 -20.46 2.83
N ASN A 765 -6.61 -20.74 1.83
CA ASN A 765 -6.20 -22.10 1.50
C ASN A 765 -4.85 -22.42 2.17
N ARG A 766 -4.87 -23.33 3.16
CA ARG A 766 -3.67 -23.76 3.90
C ARG A 766 -2.55 -24.31 3.03
N SER A 767 -2.81 -24.98 1.90
CA SER A 767 -1.72 -25.56 1.09
C SER A 767 -0.89 -24.50 0.36
N SER A 768 -1.50 -23.35 0.04
CA SER A 768 -0.84 -22.27 -0.72
C SER A 768 0.38 -21.68 -0.01
N GLN A 769 0.51 -21.85 1.31
CA GLN A 769 1.68 -21.38 2.07
C GLN A 769 2.98 -22.11 1.70
N TYR A 770 2.88 -23.35 1.21
CA TYR A 770 4.03 -24.17 0.80
C TYR A 770 4.48 -23.89 -0.64
N THR A 771 3.94 -22.85 -1.30
CA THR A 771 4.42 -22.41 -2.61
C THR A 771 5.69 -21.58 -2.47
N ILE A 772 6.62 -21.68 -3.43
CA ILE A 772 7.87 -20.88 -3.45
C ILE A 772 7.57 -19.37 -3.37
N LYS A 773 6.53 -18.88 -4.08
CA LYS A 773 6.06 -17.48 -4.02
C LYS A 773 5.80 -17.03 -2.58
N ASN A 774 5.07 -17.83 -1.81
CA ASN A 774 4.66 -17.47 -0.46
C ASN A 774 5.75 -17.73 0.57
N MET A 775 6.50 -18.83 0.50
CA MET A 775 7.64 -19.06 1.40
C MET A 775 8.74 -18.00 1.23
N LYS A 776 9.08 -17.62 -0.02
CA LYS A 776 10.02 -16.52 -0.30
C LYS A 776 9.50 -15.18 0.21
N ARG A 777 8.19 -14.89 0.10
CA ARG A 777 7.56 -13.69 0.66
C ARG A 777 7.74 -13.61 2.18
N GLU A 778 7.37 -14.66 2.90
CA GLU A 778 7.46 -14.70 4.36
C GLU A 778 8.91 -14.64 4.85
N LEU A 779 9.85 -15.26 4.11
CA LEU A 779 11.28 -15.19 4.41
C LEU A 779 11.86 -13.78 4.19
N ILE A 780 11.51 -13.11 3.09
CA ILE A 780 11.90 -11.71 2.82
C ILE A 780 11.32 -10.78 3.89
N LYS A 781 10.06 -11.00 4.30
CA LYS A 781 9.39 -10.24 5.37
C LYS A 781 10.12 -10.40 6.71
N ALA A 782 10.37 -11.62 7.15
CA ALA A 782 11.08 -11.90 8.39
C ALA A 782 12.50 -11.31 8.37
N TYR A 783 13.25 -11.51 7.29
CA TYR A 783 14.59 -10.95 7.13
C TYR A 783 14.58 -9.41 7.11
N THR A 784 13.59 -8.77 6.47
CA THR A 784 13.43 -7.30 6.49
C THR A 784 13.27 -6.77 7.92
N CYS A 785 12.52 -7.49 8.76
CA CYS A 785 12.30 -7.11 10.16
C CYS A 785 13.54 -7.39 11.04
N PHE A 786 14.24 -8.50 10.80
CA PHE A 786 15.37 -8.92 11.65
C PHE A 786 16.70 -8.26 11.28
N ARG A 787 16.90 -7.88 10.01
CA ARG A 787 18.14 -7.24 9.51
C ARG A 787 18.18 -5.73 9.81
N VAL A 788 17.87 -5.36 11.06
CA VAL A 788 17.82 -3.96 11.51
C VAL A 788 19.19 -3.29 11.29
N PRO A 789 19.25 -2.06 10.74
CA PRO A 789 20.51 -1.35 10.54
C PRO A 789 21.26 -1.09 11.85
N ALA A 790 22.58 -1.36 11.86
CA ALA A 790 23.44 -1.40 13.05
C ALA A 790 23.30 -0.19 14.00
N ALA A 791 23.07 1.02 13.49
CA ALA A 791 22.86 2.23 14.29
C ALA A 791 21.60 2.21 15.22
N LEU A 792 20.77 1.16 15.17
CA LEU A 792 19.70 0.89 16.14
C LEU A 792 19.89 -0.43 16.93
N THR A 793 20.85 -1.28 16.53
CA THR A 793 21.00 -2.65 17.05
C THR A 793 22.46 -3.12 16.98
N ASP A 794 23.36 -2.31 17.51
CA ASP A 794 24.72 -2.72 17.85
C ASP A 794 24.95 -2.42 19.34
N PRO A 795 24.99 -3.43 20.23
CA PRO A 795 25.07 -4.86 19.91
C PRO A 795 23.78 -5.45 19.31
N LYS A 796 23.94 -6.46 18.46
CA LYS A 796 22.83 -7.19 17.82
C LYS A 796 22.02 -8.00 18.84
N ALA A 797 21.03 -7.37 19.45
CA ALA A 797 20.09 -8.02 20.37
C ALA A 797 19.44 -9.28 19.79
N GLY A 798 18.89 -10.14 20.65
CA GLY A 798 18.02 -11.24 20.23
C GLY A 798 16.73 -10.77 19.55
N ILE A 799 15.96 -11.73 19.05
CA ILE A 799 14.62 -11.56 18.49
C ILE A 799 13.65 -12.29 19.43
N ALA A 800 12.68 -11.59 20.03
CA ALA A 800 11.57 -12.21 20.77
C ALA A 800 10.37 -12.36 19.83
N THR A 801 10.02 -13.60 19.51
CA THR A 801 8.96 -13.95 18.54
C THR A 801 8.29 -15.27 18.91
N GLY A 802 7.45 -15.83 18.03
CA GLY A 802 6.79 -17.11 18.23
C GLY A 802 5.97 -17.55 17.02
N ASN A 803 4.72 -17.94 17.27
CA ASN A 803 3.74 -18.48 16.31
C ASN A 803 3.20 -17.45 15.29
N TRP A 804 4.10 -16.67 14.68
CA TRP A 804 3.84 -15.59 13.74
C TRP A 804 2.92 -16.02 12.58
N GLY A 805 1.74 -15.40 12.48
CA GLY A 805 0.76 -15.69 11.44
C GLY A 805 0.04 -17.05 11.55
N CYS A 806 0.24 -17.81 12.64
CA CYS A 806 -0.34 -19.15 12.79
C CYS A 806 -1.75 -19.20 13.40
N GLY A 807 -2.19 -18.11 14.04
CA GLY A 807 -3.54 -17.97 14.59
C GLY A 807 -4.57 -17.62 13.50
N ALA A 808 -5.16 -16.43 13.58
CA ALA A 808 -6.16 -15.95 12.62
C ALA A 808 -5.71 -15.98 11.14
N PHE A 809 -4.40 -15.93 10.88
CA PHE A 809 -3.82 -15.96 9.52
C PHE A 809 -3.48 -17.39 9.03
N ASN A 810 -3.78 -18.42 9.83
CA ASN A 810 -3.89 -19.82 9.40
C ASN A 810 -2.58 -20.51 8.91
N GLY A 811 -1.42 -19.92 9.21
CA GLY A 811 -0.10 -20.47 8.88
C GLY A 811 0.32 -21.66 9.76
N ASN A 812 1.15 -22.55 9.21
CA ASN A 812 1.69 -23.72 9.91
C ASN A 812 2.84 -23.32 10.85
N LYS A 813 2.78 -23.74 12.13
CA LYS A 813 3.77 -23.41 13.17
C LYS A 813 5.19 -23.88 12.80
N GLN A 814 5.36 -25.11 12.30
CA GLN A 814 6.66 -25.67 11.90
C GLN A 814 7.30 -24.83 10.77
N LEU A 815 6.52 -24.55 9.70
CA LEU A 815 6.99 -23.74 8.58
C LEU A 815 7.41 -22.34 9.04
N LYS A 816 6.57 -21.69 9.85
CA LYS A 816 6.84 -20.36 10.39
C LYS A 816 8.02 -20.34 11.38
N ALA A 817 8.30 -21.44 12.09
CA ALA A 817 9.49 -21.58 12.92
C ALA A 817 10.77 -21.68 12.07
N ILE A 818 10.78 -22.54 11.03
CA ILE A 818 11.92 -22.69 10.12
C ILE A 818 12.19 -21.38 9.34
N ILE A 819 11.16 -20.72 8.79
CA ILE A 819 11.34 -19.45 8.07
C ILE A 819 11.96 -18.37 8.97
N GLN A 820 11.56 -18.29 10.24
CA GLN A 820 12.15 -17.34 11.19
C GLN A 820 13.58 -17.74 11.60
N LEU A 821 13.89 -19.02 11.74
CA LEU A 821 15.24 -19.52 11.98
C LEU A 821 16.20 -19.17 10.83
N ILE A 822 15.78 -19.36 9.57
CA ILE A 822 16.55 -18.97 8.38
C ILE A 822 16.82 -17.46 8.39
N ALA A 823 15.77 -16.65 8.60
CA ALA A 823 15.88 -15.18 8.61
C ALA A 823 16.76 -14.65 9.75
N ALA A 824 16.63 -15.22 10.97
CA ALA A 824 17.41 -14.83 12.15
C ALA A 824 18.89 -15.17 12.00
N SER A 825 19.18 -16.37 11.48
CA SER A 825 20.54 -16.83 11.16
C SER A 825 21.18 -15.94 10.10
N GLN A 826 20.49 -15.67 8.99
CA GLN A 826 20.98 -14.79 7.93
C GLN A 826 21.12 -13.30 8.36
N ALA A 827 20.41 -12.87 9.40
CA ALA A 827 20.60 -11.55 10.03
C ALA A 827 21.74 -11.55 11.07
N GLY A 828 22.21 -12.71 11.50
CA GLY A 828 23.18 -12.89 12.59
C GLY A 828 22.64 -12.41 13.94
N ARG A 829 21.42 -12.83 14.30
CA ARG A 829 20.74 -12.48 15.58
C ARG A 829 20.20 -13.74 16.26
N PRO A 830 20.39 -13.95 17.57
CA PRO A 830 19.78 -15.06 18.30
C PRO A 830 18.25 -15.02 18.28
N LEU A 831 17.60 -16.18 18.33
CA LEU A 831 16.14 -16.32 18.25
C LEU A 831 15.54 -16.83 19.57
N VAL A 832 14.73 -16.00 20.24
CA VAL A 832 13.89 -16.38 21.37
C VAL A 832 12.48 -16.66 20.83
N TYR A 833 12.08 -17.93 20.86
CA TYR A 833 10.84 -18.42 20.29
C TYR A 833 9.87 -18.86 21.39
N LEU A 834 8.82 -18.08 21.59
CA LEU A 834 7.77 -18.36 22.56
C LEU A 834 6.65 -19.15 21.88
N THR A 835 6.46 -20.41 22.29
CA THR A 835 5.51 -21.34 21.68
C THR A 835 4.07 -21.14 22.15
N PHE A 836 3.85 -20.29 23.16
CA PHE A 836 2.55 -19.95 23.76
C PHE A 836 1.85 -21.20 24.34
N ARG A 837 2.34 -21.68 25.48
CA ARG A 837 1.94 -22.92 26.19
C ARG A 837 2.05 -24.25 25.40
N ASP A 838 2.43 -24.22 24.12
CA ASP A 838 2.63 -25.42 23.27
C ASP A 838 3.96 -26.14 23.58
N GLN A 839 3.92 -27.05 24.57
CA GLN A 839 5.06 -27.89 24.98
C GLN A 839 5.56 -28.83 23.87
N ASN A 840 4.68 -29.30 22.99
CA ASN A 840 5.03 -30.20 21.90
C ASN A 840 5.87 -29.49 20.83
N LEU A 841 5.55 -28.22 20.54
CA LEU A 841 6.38 -27.38 19.67
C LEU A 841 7.76 -27.10 20.27
N VAL A 842 7.87 -26.89 21.60
CA VAL A 842 9.19 -26.71 22.26
C VAL A 842 10.11 -27.90 21.98
N LEU A 843 9.62 -29.11 22.26
CA LEU A 843 10.41 -30.34 22.14
C LEU A 843 10.71 -30.70 20.68
N SER A 844 9.71 -30.60 19.79
CA SER A 844 9.87 -30.98 18.38
C SER A 844 10.73 -29.99 17.59
N PHE A 845 10.58 -28.67 17.82
CA PHE A 845 11.42 -27.67 17.16
C PHE A 845 12.87 -27.76 17.65
N TYR A 846 13.10 -27.98 18.96
CA TYR A 846 14.45 -28.19 19.47
C TYR A 846 15.11 -29.47 18.91
N LYS A 847 14.35 -30.57 18.78
CA LYS A 847 14.85 -31.82 18.16
C LYS A 847 15.36 -31.56 16.74
N VAL A 848 14.58 -30.83 15.92
CA VAL A 848 14.98 -30.45 14.54
C VAL A 848 16.20 -29.52 14.55
N TYR A 849 16.19 -28.48 15.38
CA TYR A 849 17.32 -27.56 15.49
C TYR A 849 18.62 -28.26 15.89
N LYS A 850 18.56 -29.17 16.87
CA LYS A 850 19.73 -29.93 17.31
C LYS A 850 20.27 -30.83 16.19
N TYR A 851 19.41 -31.56 15.50
CA TYR A 851 19.80 -32.36 14.34
C TYR A 851 20.51 -31.52 13.27
N LEU A 852 19.96 -30.34 12.94
CA LEU A 852 20.55 -29.42 11.97
C LEU A 852 21.90 -28.83 12.46
N LEU A 853 22.11 -28.65 13.76
CA LEU A 853 23.42 -28.28 14.33
C LEU A 853 24.44 -29.44 14.24
N ASP A 854 24.03 -30.66 14.60
CA ASP A 854 24.89 -31.84 14.59
C ASP A 854 25.36 -32.17 13.15
N GLU A 855 24.47 -32.02 12.15
CA GLU A 855 24.76 -32.11 10.71
C GLU A 855 25.47 -30.86 10.13
N LYS A 856 25.61 -29.77 10.90
CA LYS A 856 26.22 -28.48 10.50
C LYS A 856 25.52 -27.77 9.33
N ALA A 857 24.19 -27.86 9.26
CA ALA A 857 23.38 -27.25 8.22
C ALA A 857 23.52 -25.71 8.16
N THR A 858 23.49 -25.17 6.94
CA THR A 858 23.53 -23.74 6.64
C THR A 858 22.16 -23.16 6.30
N VAL A 859 22.06 -21.83 6.27
CA VAL A 859 20.89 -21.09 5.75
C VAL A 859 20.46 -21.57 4.36
N LYS A 860 21.41 -21.94 3.48
CA LYS A 860 21.12 -22.52 2.16
C LYS A 860 20.38 -23.86 2.29
N ASP A 861 20.86 -24.75 3.14
CA ASP A 861 20.35 -26.12 3.23
C ASP A 861 18.91 -26.14 3.77
N LEU A 862 18.59 -25.26 4.72
CA LEU A 862 17.22 -25.03 5.18
C LEU A 862 16.32 -24.46 4.07
N CYS A 863 16.84 -23.61 3.18
CA CYS A 863 16.12 -23.18 1.98
C CYS A 863 15.91 -24.32 0.97
N THR A 864 16.87 -25.24 0.82
CA THR A 864 16.73 -26.44 -0.02
C THR A 864 15.65 -27.38 0.52
N TYR A 865 15.63 -27.66 1.83
CA TYR A 865 14.55 -28.41 2.47
C TYR A 865 13.18 -27.79 2.17
N LEU A 866 13.02 -26.47 2.34
CA LEU A 866 11.75 -25.79 2.02
C LEU A 866 11.39 -25.90 0.53
N GLN A 867 12.37 -25.83 -0.38
CA GLN A 867 12.14 -25.96 -1.82
C GLN A 867 11.67 -27.38 -2.21
N GLN A 868 12.27 -28.43 -1.66
CA GLN A 868 11.86 -29.81 -1.91
C GLN A 868 10.49 -30.13 -1.27
N TYR A 869 10.22 -29.62 -0.06
CA TYR A 869 8.99 -29.84 0.70
C TYR A 869 7.70 -29.34 0.01
N THR A 870 7.82 -28.46 -1.00
CA THR A 870 6.73 -28.06 -1.91
C THR A 870 5.91 -29.23 -2.48
N THR A 871 6.51 -30.42 -2.60
CA THR A 871 5.89 -31.64 -3.14
C THR A 871 5.57 -32.72 -2.09
N LEU A 872 5.84 -32.43 -0.81
CA LEU A 872 5.82 -33.39 0.30
C LEU A 872 4.87 -33.02 1.45
N TYR A 873 4.43 -31.76 1.53
CA TYR A 873 3.62 -31.22 2.64
C TYR A 873 2.27 -31.93 2.92
N ASN A 874 1.82 -32.79 2.00
CA ASN A 874 0.61 -33.60 2.13
C ASN A 874 0.88 -35.08 2.46
N LYS A 875 2.15 -35.46 2.69
CA LYS A 875 2.61 -36.83 2.99
C LYS A 875 3.28 -36.95 4.36
N ILE A 876 4.00 -35.92 4.78
CA ILE A 876 4.87 -35.89 5.96
C ILE A 876 4.91 -34.47 6.54
N THR A 877 5.18 -34.29 7.83
CA THR A 877 5.36 -32.94 8.41
C THR A 877 6.75 -32.37 8.07
N LEU A 878 6.93 -31.05 8.14
CA LEU A 878 8.20 -30.42 7.79
C LEU A 878 9.32 -30.85 8.75
N PHE A 879 8.98 -30.99 10.04
CA PHE A 879 9.95 -31.43 11.05
C PHE A 879 10.36 -32.90 10.85
N ASP A 880 9.42 -33.79 10.54
CA ASP A 880 9.75 -35.20 10.30
C ASP A 880 10.55 -35.38 9.01
N TYR A 881 10.16 -34.68 7.92
CA TYR A 881 10.90 -34.68 6.66
C TYR A 881 12.36 -34.22 6.81
N ILE A 882 12.62 -33.17 7.59
CA ILE A 882 13.99 -32.72 7.89
C ILE A 882 14.76 -33.80 8.66
N LEU A 883 14.14 -34.43 9.66
CA LEU A 883 14.78 -35.46 10.50
C LEU A 883 15.03 -36.79 9.76
N GLU A 884 14.25 -37.09 8.72
CA GLU A 884 14.39 -38.31 7.91
C GLU A 884 15.34 -38.13 6.70
N THR A 885 15.74 -36.90 6.38
CA THR A 885 16.50 -36.56 5.17
C THR A 885 17.88 -35.97 5.54
N PRO A 886 18.99 -36.72 5.34
CA PRO A 886 20.35 -36.25 5.62
C PRO A 886 20.72 -34.95 4.90
N VAL A 887 21.46 -34.05 5.57
CA VAL A 887 21.90 -32.79 4.95
C VAL A 887 22.83 -33.04 3.77
N SER A 888 23.55 -34.17 3.78
CA SER A 888 24.41 -34.64 2.68
C SER A 888 23.65 -35.14 1.43
N SER A 889 22.31 -35.12 1.41
CA SER A 889 21.47 -35.56 0.27
C SER A 889 20.67 -34.45 -0.43
N LEU A 890 20.97 -33.18 -0.12
CA LEU A 890 20.22 -31.99 -0.57
C LEU A 890 20.66 -31.38 -1.91
#